data_AF-A0A925SLL6-F1
#
_entry.id   AF-A0A925SLL6-F1
#
_cell.length_a   1.000
_cell.length_b   1.000
_cell.length_c   1.000
_cell.angle_alpha   90.00
_cell.angle_beta   90.00
_cell.angle_gamma   90.00
#
_symmetry.space_group_name_H-M   'P 1'
#
loop_
_entity.id
_entity.type
_entity.pdbx_description
1 polymer ?
#
loop_
_entity_poly.entity_id
_entity_poly.type
_entity_poly.pdbx_seq_one_letter_code
_entity_poly.pdbx_strand_id
1 'polypeptide(L)'
;MHFLASLLRARLRATAFVGFLILLLPFAARAQGNNQQIPILQVLQNVQSPLASGAELVFADATVGSATGSTLTLIVRNQGNAVLANLAVALSGEDADNFTADLSGTSLVPGSNDPITLTLTFRPTASGIRDATLSLTSNDIARSPFLLELSGTGLLPPGAPTNVITFPALASRPYGSEAFDLPATASSGLPVSYRVKGPATLGGAGRNKLIITGAGTITVSATQRGGVLNGVTYPSARAVKQTLVVTKVPLTLTVAPARKLRGVALPAPVITYEGFVAGDTSAKLATPPVRSTPATAKSLAGSYPLTLTGGTDPNYTFTVVPSTLQVFDYSGVYEALLLAPDASARPVAKLQINVTTGHLFSGKLADGAESALFSFKDPKNAANSLKLDLDSDDALATTTIAVRPAGRPAFSYTLAFRFSATQPAASALAVTLTNGPTLLGKADDGRLVFTKNKTYTAQALTLVLAPPASLAPDAPDPLPLPVGYGYATGNFSLTGILTLDGRLADGKAFTASLSPDSLGRYRLFALPYEKLPQSYLAGRIQPIAHPDLPAGYRHVPADPEQPLLWAKSANTKERAFRAGFGADPLEVAFTLDPWLPPSKLEPNATLAQRLALPVGGAFLPRIPDPDFALAGGNPRRFPTAFQLGATNRVVVTAPLAGPPAKSTLKLSVKTGAFIGSLALSDLVGGRTIKRTLRIEGVLRQPPSTEEPGPVFGAGHFSLPPLVKGDEFRLGEYRLERPPVVGNQ
;
A
#
# COMPACT_ATOMS: atom_id res chain seq x y z
N MET A 1 -49.91 -9.74 43.29
CA MET A 1 -49.31 -8.91 44.38
C MET A 1 -48.04 -8.31 43.78
N HIS A 2 -48.16 -7.17 43.11
CA HIS A 2 -47.83 -5.83 43.65
C HIS A 2 -46.35 -5.73 44.02
N PHE A 3 -45.49 -4.88 43.47
CA PHE A 3 -45.57 -3.84 42.43
C PHE A 3 -44.11 -3.40 42.17
N LEU A 4 -43.76 -3.16 40.90
CA LEU A 4 -42.71 -2.28 40.31
C LEU A 4 -41.50 -1.83 41.15
N ALA A 5 -40.26 -2.01 40.68
CA ALA A 5 -39.54 -1.20 39.67
C ALA A 5 -39.12 0.21 40.14
N SER A 6 -37.85 0.55 39.85
CA SER A 6 -37.32 1.89 39.53
C SER A 6 -36.42 2.61 40.55
N LEU A 7 -35.38 3.25 39.98
CA LEU A 7 -34.47 4.31 40.47
C LEU A 7 -33.42 3.91 41.52
N LEU A 8 -32.10 3.93 41.28
CA LEU A 8 -31.26 4.77 40.38
C LEU A 8 -31.66 6.26 40.37
N ARG A 9 -30.93 7.03 41.20
CA ARG A 9 -30.78 8.50 41.25
C ARG A 9 -31.95 9.34 41.79
N ALA A 10 -31.70 9.99 42.93
CA ALA A 10 -31.87 11.43 43.19
C ALA A 10 -31.44 11.74 44.64
N ARG A 11 -30.81 12.85 45.02
CA ARG A 11 -30.28 14.02 44.31
C ARG A 11 -29.33 14.78 45.27
N LEU A 12 -28.35 15.43 44.65
CA LEU A 12 -27.53 16.58 45.07
C LEU A 12 -28.12 17.52 46.15
N ARG A 13 -27.24 17.98 47.06
CA ARG A 13 -26.84 19.40 47.27
C ARG A 13 -25.45 19.40 47.96
N ALA A 14 -24.38 19.68 47.21
CA ALA A 14 -23.52 20.89 47.33
C ALA A 14 -22.99 21.11 48.77
N THR A 15 -21.69 21.13 49.08
CA THR A 15 -20.68 22.14 48.63
C THR A 15 -19.31 21.77 49.25
N ALA A 16 -18.20 21.98 48.50
CA ALA A 16 -16.78 22.03 48.94
C ALA A 16 -16.17 20.73 49.52
N PHE A 17 -14.96 20.26 49.20
CA PHE A 17 -13.67 20.94 49.15
C PHE A 17 -12.72 20.04 48.33
N VAL A 18 -12.18 20.53 47.20
CA VAL A 18 -11.04 19.91 46.52
C VAL A 18 -9.81 20.68 47.01
N GLY A 19 -8.94 20.01 47.76
CA GLY A 19 -7.70 20.61 48.22
C GLY A 19 -6.83 19.62 48.98
N PHE A 20 -5.65 19.35 48.42
CA PHE A 20 -4.47 18.75 49.05
C PHE A 20 -4.43 17.24 49.30
N LEU A 21 -4.03 16.52 48.24
CA LEU A 21 -3.25 15.29 48.34
C LEU A 21 -1.76 15.67 48.23
N ILE A 22 -1.10 15.98 49.34
CA ILE A 22 0.36 15.84 49.48
C ILE A 22 0.68 15.31 50.89
N LEU A 23 1.48 14.24 50.89
CA LEU A 23 2.22 13.60 51.98
C LEU A 23 1.56 12.42 52.73
N LEU A 24 1.72 11.23 52.13
CA LEU A 24 1.74 9.96 52.82
C LEU A 24 3.08 9.78 53.57
N LEU A 25 2.98 9.20 54.77
CA LEU A 25 3.97 8.60 55.67
C LEU A 25 4.63 9.51 56.74
N PRO A 26 4.72 9.03 58.01
CA PRO A 26 4.54 7.64 58.44
C PRO A 26 3.30 7.42 59.35
N PHE A 27 2.38 6.56 58.89
CA PHE A 27 1.64 5.66 59.78
C PHE A 27 2.19 4.25 59.54
N ALA A 28 3.42 4.03 59.98
CA ALA A 28 4.06 2.72 60.04
C ALA A 28 5.02 2.69 61.24
N ALA A 29 4.45 2.76 62.44
CA ALA A 29 5.15 2.42 63.68
C ALA A 29 4.13 2.05 64.75
N ARG A 30 3.44 0.92 64.55
CA ARG A 30 2.79 0.22 65.66
C ARG A 30 3.14 -1.27 65.60
N ALA A 31 4.44 -1.52 65.56
CA ALA A 31 5.07 -2.79 65.89
C ALA A 31 6.56 -2.51 66.15
N GLN A 32 7.04 -2.87 67.35
CA GLN A 32 8.37 -2.63 67.94
C GLN A 32 8.51 -1.31 68.73
N GLY A 33 8.79 -1.48 70.03
CA GLY A 33 8.84 -0.44 71.06
C GLY A 33 10.06 0.49 70.99
N ASN A 34 10.29 1.11 69.84
CA ASN A 34 11.14 2.29 69.74
C ASN A 34 10.21 3.51 69.56
N ASN A 35 9.92 4.21 70.66
CA ASN A 35 9.31 5.55 70.62
C ASN A 35 10.29 6.49 69.92
N GLN A 36 10.31 6.48 68.59
CA GLN A 36 11.21 7.35 67.84
C GLN A 36 10.79 8.79 68.14
N GLN A 37 11.66 9.50 68.85
CA GLN A 37 11.48 10.88 69.25
C GLN A 37 11.70 11.77 68.01
N ILE A 38 10.61 12.28 67.45
CA ILE A 38 10.59 13.12 66.24
C ILE A 38 9.92 14.46 66.58
N PRO A 39 10.63 15.60 66.46
CA PRO A 39 10.01 16.92 66.51
C PRO A 39 9.27 17.19 65.20
N ILE A 40 8.11 17.86 65.26
CA ILE A 40 7.35 18.25 64.05
C ILE A 40 6.99 19.74 64.16
N LEU A 41 7.66 20.56 63.35
CA LEU A 41 7.40 21.99 63.25
C LEU A 41 6.07 22.25 62.52
N GLN A 42 5.20 23.02 63.16
CA GLN A 42 4.01 23.59 62.51
C GLN A 42 3.95 25.09 62.80
N VAL A 43 3.81 25.90 61.75
CA VAL A 43 3.63 27.35 61.85
C VAL A 43 2.18 27.68 61.48
N LEU A 44 1.52 28.45 62.35
CA LEU A 44 0.12 28.84 62.22
C LEU A 44 0.01 30.37 62.15
N GLN A 45 -0.87 30.86 61.28
CA GLN A 45 -1.33 32.25 61.31
C GLN A 45 -2.71 32.31 61.98
N ASN A 46 -2.92 33.24 62.92
CA ASN A 46 -4.20 33.45 63.62
C ASN A 46 -4.79 32.19 64.28
N VAL A 47 -3.94 31.29 64.81
CA VAL A 47 -4.32 30.07 65.57
C VAL A 47 -5.04 28.96 64.75
N GLN A 48 -5.50 29.22 63.51
CA GLN A 48 -6.40 28.29 62.80
C GLN A 48 -5.82 27.64 61.53
N SER A 49 -4.90 28.29 60.81
CA SER A 49 -4.46 27.81 59.48
C SER A 49 -2.95 27.49 59.46
N PRO A 50 -2.56 26.22 59.24
CA PRO A 50 -1.17 25.85 59.03
C PRO A 50 -0.63 26.46 57.73
N LEU A 51 0.57 27.03 57.80
CA LEU A 51 1.29 27.53 56.63
C LEU A 51 2.17 26.41 56.05
N ALA A 52 2.31 26.42 54.72
CA ALA A 52 3.32 25.63 54.03
C ALA A 52 4.62 26.44 53.89
N SER A 53 5.77 25.76 53.84
CA SER A 53 7.04 26.42 53.49
C SER A 53 6.94 27.04 52.09
N GLY A 54 7.37 28.30 51.95
CA GLY A 54 7.21 29.13 50.76
C GLY A 54 5.89 29.90 50.70
N ALA A 55 5.08 29.91 51.77
CA ALA A 55 3.87 30.73 51.84
C ALA A 55 4.21 32.23 51.83
N GLU A 56 3.35 33.03 51.18
CA GLU A 56 3.45 34.49 51.11
C GLU A 56 2.67 35.12 52.27
N LEU A 57 3.33 35.96 53.08
CA LEU A 57 2.74 36.74 54.16
C LEU A 57 2.77 38.23 53.82
N VAL A 58 1.59 38.79 53.62
CA VAL A 58 1.44 40.21 53.26
C VAL A 58 1.08 41.02 54.50
N PHE A 59 1.94 41.95 54.87
CA PHE A 59 1.71 42.91 55.94
C PHE A 59 0.69 43.97 55.51
N ALA A 60 0.02 44.57 56.50
CA ALA A 60 -0.74 45.78 56.23
C ALA A 60 0.22 46.90 55.80
N ASP A 61 -0.26 47.78 54.94
CA ASP A 61 0.51 48.93 54.48
C ASP A 61 0.93 49.81 55.67
N ALA A 62 2.19 50.26 55.68
CA ALA A 62 2.76 51.04 56.77
C ALA A 62 3.43 52.30 56.23
N THR A 63 3.23 53.45 56.86
CA THR A 63 3.87 54.70 56.41
C THR A 63 5.39 54.63 56.60
N VAL A 64 6.14 55.06 55.58
CA VAL A 64 7.60 55.12 55.59
C VAL A 64 8.11 55.94 56.76
N GLY A 65 9.09 55.39 57.49
CA GLY A 65 9.66 56.04 58.66
C GLY A 65 8.76 56.01 59.90
N SER A 66 7.61 55.32 59.87
CA SER A 66 6.76 55.13 61.04
C SER A 66 7.48 54.34 62.13
N ALA A 67 7.43 54.86 63.36
CA ALA A 67 8.01 54.24 64.54
C ALA A 67 7.19 53.04 65.09
N THR A 68 6.04 52.70 64.52
CA THR A 68 5.23 51.54 64.95
C THR A 68 5.19 50.41 63.91
N GLY A 69 5.20 50.72 62.61
CA GLY A 69 5.14 49.71 61.53
C GLY A 69 3.84 48.90 61.51
N SER A 70 3.84 47.78 60.78
CA SER A 70 2.77 46.77 60.78
C SER A 70 3.29 45.47 61.38
N THR A 71 2.49 44.77 62.21
CA THR A 71 2.91 43.52 62.86
C THR A 71 2.01 42.34 62.47
N LEU A 72 2.62 41.16 62.37
CA LEU A 72 1.94 39.88 62.26
C LEU A 72 2.51 38.93 63.32
N THR A 73 1.63 38.22 64.02
CA THR A 73 2.05 37.20 64.99
C THR A 73 1.72 35.82 64.45
N LEU A 74 2.75 34.98 64.34
CA LEU A 74 2.63 33.57 64.02
C LEU A 74 2.80 32.73 65.28
N ILE A 75 2.21 31.55 65.27
CA ILE A 75 2.29 30.58 66.36
C ILE A 75 3.08 29.39 65.87
N VAL A 76 4.17 29.08 66.57
CA VAL A 76 4.98 27.88 66.35
C VAL A 76 4.49 26.81 67.31
N ARG A 77 4.11 25.65 66.76
CA ARG A 77 3.71 24.46 67.50
C ARG A 77 4.63 23.29 67.20
N ASN A 78 4.73 22.42 68.19
CA ASN A 78 5.37 21.12 68.06
C ASN A 78 4.28 20.04 68.02
N GLN A 79 4.04 19.49 66.83
CA GLN A 79 3.07 18.39 66.60
C GLN A 79 3.74 17.00 66.74
N GLY A 80 5.02 16.98 67.12
CA GLY A 80 5.81 15.77 67.27
C GLY A 80 5.71 15.19 68.67
N ASN A 81 6.55 14.19 68.94
CA ASN A 81 6.67 13.53 70.25
C ASN A 81 8.05 13.74 70.90
N ALA A 82 8.89 14.64 70.34
CA ALA A 82 10.18 15.07 70.90
C ALA A 82 10.33 16.59 70.92
N VAL A 83 11.23 17.11 71.76
CA VAL A 83 11.46 18.57 71.88
C VAL A 83 11.89 19.15 70.54
N LEU A 84 11.12 20.13 70.05
CA LEU A 84 11.48 20.96 68.89
C LEU A 84 12.48 22.00 69.40
N ALA A 85 13.75 21.89 69.02
CA ALA A 85 14.84 22.72 69.50
C ALA A 85 15.57 23.42 68.33
N ASN A 86 16.53 24.28 68.66
CA ASN A 86 17.30 25.08 67.69
C ASN A 86 16.42 25.99 66.84
N LEU A 87 15.30 26.47 67.40
CA LEU A 87 14.45 27.45 66.74
C LEU A 87 15.21 28.77 66.65
N ALA A 88 15.52 29.17 65.42
CA ALA A 88 16.18 30.43 65.12
C ALA A 88 15.61 30.98 63.81
N VAL A 89 15.52 32.31 63.73
CA VAL A 89 15.09 33.02 62.53
C VAL A 89 16.23 33.79 61.91
N ALA A 90 16.27 33.82 60.59
CA ALA A 90 17.12 34.71 59.82
C ALA A 90 16.29 35.37 58.73
N LEU A 91 16.49 36.67 58.53
CA LEU A 91 15.93 37.42 57.41
C LEU A 91 17.00 37.54 56.33
N SER A 92 16.56 37.44 55.08
CA SER A 92 17.41 37.57 53.91
C SER A 92 16.64 38.22 52.77
N GLY A 93 17.36 38.77 51.79
CA GLY A 93 16.78 39.53 50.70
C GLY A 93 17.18 41.01 50.76
N GLU A 94 16.94 41.72 49.66
CA GLU A 94 17.40 43.09 49.46
C GLU A 94 16.70 44.10 50.39
N ASP A 95 15.42 43.85 50.73
CA ASP A 95 14.66 44.71 51.64
C ASP A 95 14.56 44.10 53.06
N ALA A 96 15.40 43.12 53.41
CA ALA A 96 15.33 42.43 54.70
C ALA A 96 15.38 43.36 55.91
N ASP A 97 16.13 44.47 55.83
CA ASP A 97 16.25 45.47 56.89
C ASP A 97 14.94 46.22 57.18
N ASN A 98 13.93 46.09 56.32
CA ASN A 98 12.58 46.64 56.55
C ASN A 98 11.70 45.70 57.39
N PHE A 99 12.21 44.52 57.75
CA PHE A 99 11.50 43.53 58.54
C PHE A 99 12.28 43.20 59.81
N THR A 100 11.57 42.90 60.89
CA THR A 100 12.14 42.27 62.08
C THR A 100 11.38 41.00 62.38
N ALA A 101 12.07 40.01 62.97
CA ALA A 101 11.50 38.72 63.31
C ALA A 101 11.95 38.31 64.71
N ASP A 102 11.01 38.31 65.64
CA ASP A 102 11.26 38.08 67.05
C ASP A 102 10.58 36.77 67.49
N LEU A 103 11.40 35.76 67.81
CA LEU A 103 10.95 34.49 68.40
C LEU A 103 10.89 34.62 69.92
N SER A 104 9.76 34.23 70.53
CA SER A 104 9.58 34.24 71.99
C SER A 104 10.28 33.08 72.72
N GLY A 105 10.87 32.13 71.99
CA GLY A 105 11.57 30.98 72.56
C GLY A 105 12.37 30.20 71.51
N THR A 106 13.34 29.42 71.97
CA THR A 106 14.27 28.65 71.11
C THR A 106 14.01 27.13 71.13
N SER A 107 13.08 26.67 71.97
CA SER A 107 12.66 25.27 72.05
C SER A 107 11.23 25.10 72.57
N LEU A 108 10.50 24.11 72.06
CA LEU A 108 9.13 23.81 72.43
C LEU A 108 8.94 22.31 72.68
N VAL A 109 8.52 21.95 73.88
CA VAL A 109 8.18 20.55 74.23
C VAL A 109 6.90 20.10 73.53
N PRO A 110 6.76 18.81 73.20
CA PRO A 110 5.52 18.25 72.66
C PRO A 110 4.30 18.57 73.52
N GLY A 111 3.21 18.99 72.89
CA GLY A 111 1.93 19.22 73.58
C GLY A 111 1.89 20.41 74.56
N SER A 112 2.88 21.30 74.54
CA SER A 112 2.87 22.54 75.33
C SER A 112 1.61 23.38 75.05
N ASN A 113 0.93 23.84 76.11
CA ASN A 113 -0.17 24.80 76.01
C ASN A 113 0.33 26.24 75.86
N ASP A 114 1.60 26.50 76.17
CA ASP A 114 2.27 27.77 75.94
C ASP A 114 2.99 27.70 74.59
N PRO A 115 2.46 28.34 73.52
CA PRO A 115 3.10 28.31 72.22
C PRO A 115 4.30 29.27 72.16
N ILE A 116 5.26 28.97 71.30
CA ILE A 116 6.22 29.99 70.87
C ILE A 116 5.51 30.91 69.88
N THR A 117 5.60 32.22 70.12
CA THR A 117 5.15 33.23 69.17
C THR A 117 6.35 33.71 68.35
N LEU A 118 6.11 33.89 67.05
CA LEU A 118 7.01 34.57 66.14
C LEU A 118 6.33 35.87 65.73
N THR A 119 6.80 36.98 66.29
CA THR A 119 6.31 38.32 65.96
C THR A 119 7.15 38.87 64.83
N LEU A 120 6.50 39.11 63.70
CA LEU A 120 7.14 39.77 62.56
C LEU A 120 6.66 41.22 62.51
N THR A 121 7.58 42.16 62.29
CA THR A 121 7.26 43.58 62.13
C THR A 121 7.77 44.08 60.80
N PHE A 122 6.94 44.81 60.07
CA PHE A 122 7.30 45.52 58.86
C PHE A 122 7.41 47.03 59.11
N ARG A 123 8.60 47.58 58.92
CA ARG A 123 8.96 49.00 59.09
C ARG A 123 9.63 49.51 57.81
N PRO A 124 8.84 49.98 56.83
CA PRO A 124 9.40 50.45 55.57
C PRO A 124 10.25 51.70 55.80
N THR A 125 11.52 51.62 55.39
CA THR A 125 12.45 52.76 55.31
C THR A 125 12.33 53.51 53.99
N ALA A 126 11.67 52.90 53.01
CA ALA A 126 11.32 53.51 51.75
C ALA A 126 9.98 52.98 51.24
N SER A 127 9.31 53.79 50.44
CA SER A 127 7.92 53.57 50.00
C SER A 127 7.82 52.51 48.91
N GLY A 128 6.61 51.96 48.74
CA GLY A 128 6.23 50.83 47.90
C GLY A 128 6.59 49.47 48.47
N ILE A 129 6.45 48.42 47.65
CA ILE A 129 6.60 47.04 48.11
C ILE A 129 8.03 46.77 48.54
N ARG A 130 8.15 46.15 49.70
CA ARG A 130 9.37 45.61 50.27
C ARG A 130 9.16 44.13 50.46
N ASP A 131 10.11 43.32 49.99
CA ASP A 131 10.05 41.87 50.08
C ASP A 131 11.28 41.31 50.80
N ALA A 132 11.09 40.28 51.63
CA ALA A 132 12.17 39.57 52.29
C ALA A 132 11.79 38.10 52.47
N THR A 133 12.79 37.23 52.62
CA THR A 133 12.56 35.83 52.96
C THR A 133 12.98 35.60 54.41
N LEU A 134 12.03 35.09 55.21
CA LEU A 134 12.31 34.58 56.55
C LEU A 134 12.64 33.09 56.48
N SER A 135 13.75 32.70 57.08
CA SER A 135 14.13 31.31 57.31
C SER A 135 14.00 30.97 58.79
N LEU A 136 13.09 30.07 59.14
CA LEU A 136 12.98 29.48 60.48
C LEU A 136 13.67 28.11 60.49
N THR A 137 14.82 28.01 61.16
CA THR A 137 15.53 26.74 61.33
C THR A 137 15.08 26.02 62.59
N SER A 138 15.12 24.69 62.58
CA SER A 138 14.89 23.84 63.76
C SER A 138 15.57 22.49 63.61
N ASN A 139 15.47 21.64 64.64
CA ASN A 139 15.85 20.22 64.58
C ASN A 139 14.82 19.30 63.88
N ASP A 140 13.70 19.82 63.37
CA ASP A 140 12.84 19.10 62.41
C ASP A 140 13.44 19.19 61.01
N ILE A 141 14.37 18.29 60.72
CA ILE A 141 15.16 18.28 59.48
C ILE A 141 14.29 18.21 58.21
N ALA A 142 13.10 17.60 58.29
CA ALA A 142 12.20 17.50 57.14
C ALA A 142 11.55 18.84 56.77
N ARG A 143 11.53 19.82 57.68
CA ARG A 143 10.89 21.13 57.50
C ARG A 143 11.83 22.30 57.76
N SER A 144 13.11 22.05 58.01
CA SER A 144 14.14 23.06 58.31
C SER A 144 15.06 23.26 57.09
N PRO A 145 15.25 24.50 56.59
CA PRO A 145 14.58 25.72 57.01
C PRO A 145 13.13 25.77 56.53
N PHE A 146 12.23 26.29 57.38
CA PHE A 146 10.88 26.64 57.00
C PHE A 146 10.89 28.07 56.46
N LEU A 147 10.62 28.23 55.16
CA LEU A 147 10.71 29.51 54.48
C LEU A 147 9.36 30.23 54.45
N LEU A 148 9.36 31.54 54.65
CA LEU A 148 8.20 32.41 54.42
C LEU A 148 8.64 33.59 53.56
N GLU A 149 7.86 33.88 52.52
CA GLU A 149 8.05 35.06 51.69
C GLU A 149 7.25 36.20 52.32
N LEU A 150 7.93 37.24 52.78
CA LEU A 150 7.34 38.42 53.42
C LEU A 150 7.18 39.52 52.38
N SER A 151 6.04 40.20 52.38
CA SER A 151 5.84 41.41 51.59
C SER A 151 5.04 42.46 52.35
N GLY A 152 5.35 43.74 52.15
CA GLY A 152 4.60 44.84 52.74
C GLY A 152 4.77 46.13 51.93
N THR A 153 3.77 47.01 51.96
CA THR A 153 3.85 48.29 51.22
C THR A 153 4.20 49.45 52.15
N GLY A 154 5.32 50.13 51.86
CA GLY A 154 5.61 51.43 52.43
C GLY A 154 4.73 52.53 51.84
N LEU A 155 3.84 53.13 52.62
CA LEU A 155 3.07 54.30 52.19
C LEU A 155 3.90 55.56 52.36
N LEU A 156 3.82 56.47 51.40
CA LEU A 156 4.40 57.78 51.58
C LEU A 156 3.65 58.58 52.67
N PRO A 157 4.32 59.54 53.32
CA PRO A 157 3.64 60.60 54.08
C PRO A 157 2.63 61.35 53.18
N PRO A 158 1.52 61.87 53.74
CA PRO A 158 0.52 62.60 52.96
C PRO A 158 1.13 63.76 52.15
N GLY A 159 0.86 63.80 50.84
CA GLY A 159 1.28 64.90 49.93
C GLY A 159 2.44 64.58 48.98
N ALA A 160 3.09 63.42 49.09
CA ALA A 160 4.16 63.02 48.17
C ALA A 160 3.63 62.39 46.86
N PRO A 161 4.38 62.49 45.74
CA PRO A 161 3.95 61.99 44.43
C PRO A 161 3.72 60.47 44.44
N THR A 162 2.63 60.01 43.82
CA THR A 162 2.28 58.58 43.76
C THR A 162 2.89 57.91 42.52
N ASN A 163 3.23 56.63 42.66
CA ASN A 163 3.71 55.80 41.55
C ASN A 163 2.81 54.56 41.44
N VAL A 164 2.10 54.44 40.32
CA VAL A 164 1.13 53.36 40.08
C VAL A 164 1.52 52.62 38.81
N ILE A 165 1.51 51.29 38.87
CA ILE A 165 1.65 50.45 37.68
C ILE A 165 0.28 50.26 37.04
N THR A 166 0.17 50.61 35.77
CA THR A 166 -0.95 50.21 34.92
C THR A 166 -0.52 49.02 34.09
N PHE A 167 -1.10 47.84 34.34
CA PHE A 167 -0.80 46.61 33.61
C PHE A 167 -2.10 45.99 33.07
N PRO A 168 -2.43 46.21 31.78
CA PRO A 168 -3.59 45.61 31.14
C PRO A 168 -3.57 44.08 31.19
N ALA A 169 -4.76 43.47 31.20
CA ALA A 169 -4.90 42.02 31.15
C ALA A 169 -4.24 41.43 29.89
N LEU A 170 -3.58 40.28 30.04
CA LEU A 170 -2.93 39.60 28.93
C LEU A 170 -3.93 38.64 28.26
N ALA A 171 -4.13 38.80 26.96
CA ALA A 171 -5.03 37.94 26.19
C ALA A 171 -4.42 36.55 25.96
N SER A 172 -5.23 35.50 26.12
CA SER A 172 -4.88 34.10 25.80
C SER A 172 -4.22 33.95 24.42
N ARG A 173 -3.23 33.06 24.31
CA ARG A 173 -2.48 32.81 23.07
C ARG A 173 -2.24 31.32 22.85
N PRO A 174 -2.18 30.82 21.60
CA PRO A 174 -1.75 29.46 21.35
C PRO A 174 -0.23 29.29 21.56
N TYR A 175 0.20 28.07 21.88
CA TYR A 175 1.62 27.71 21.82
C TYR A 175 2.21 27.99 20.43
N GLY A 176 3.46 28.45 20.38
CA GLY A 176 4.12 28.89 19.15
C GLY A 176 3.81 30.34 18.72
N SER A 177 3.02 31.08 19.50
CA SER A 177 2.81 32.51 19.27
C SER A 177 4.13 33.29 19.33
N GLU A 178 4.27 34.30 18.47
CA GLU A 178 5.44 35.17 18.47
C GLU A 178 5.63 35.89 19.81
N ALA A 179 6.90 36.16 20.15
CA ALA A 179 7.28 36.90 21.32
C ALA A 179 6.75 38.34 21.24
N PHE A 180 6.26 38.88 22.36
CA PHE A 180 5.62 40.19 22.41
C PHE A 180 6.05 40.99 23.63
N ASP A 181 5.98 42.31 23.52
CA ASP A 181 6.38 43.21 24.60
C ASP A 181 5.27 43.33 25.65
N LEU A 182 5.66 43.35 26.91
CA LEU A 182 4.75 43.50 28.04
C LEU A 182 4.35 44.98 28.18
N PRO A 183 3.04 45.32 28.23
CA PRO A 183 2.57 46.70 28.10
C PRO A 183 2.47 47.46 29.44
N ALA A 184 3.09 46.96 30.52
CA ALA A 184 2.95 47.61 31.82
C ALA A 184 3.70 48.95 31.84
N THR A 185 3.04 49.99 32.33
CA THR A 185 3.62 51.34 32.48
C THR A 185 3.55 51.78 33.94
N ALA A 186 4.46 52.66 34.34
CA ALA A 186 4.44 53.30 35.65
C ALA A 186 4.04 54.77 35.48
N SER A 187 3.17 55.31 36.34
CA SER A 187 2.75 56.73 36.29
C SER A 187 3.90 57.72 36.46
N SER A 188 5.03 57.27 37.01
CA SER A 188 6.29 58.02 37.11
C SER A 188 7.08 58.13 35.82
N GLY A 189 6.80 57.30 34.80
CA GLY A 189 7.63 57.16 33.60
C GLY A 189 8.90 56.33 33.80
N LEU A 190 9.18 55.83 35.01
CA LEU A 190 10.34 54.97 35.28
C LEU A 190 10.17 53.55 34.69
N PRO A 191 11.25 52.85 34.28
CA PRO A 191 11.18 51.55 33.61
C PRO A 191 10.65 50.41 34.49
N VAL A 192 9.59 49.74 34.07
CA VAL A 192 8.98 48.59 34.79
C VAL A 192 9.84 47.33 34.60
N SER A 193 10.05 46.59 35.69
CA SER A 193 10.71 45.28 35.70
C SER A 193 9.70 44.14 35.74
N TYR A 194 10.03 43.00 35.14
CA TYR A 194 9.14 41.83 35.07
C TYR A 194 9.76 40.58 35.66
N ARG A 195 8.91 39.74 36.27
CA ARG A 195 9.21 38.34 36.61
C ARG A 195 8.13 37.44 36.04
N VAL A 196 8.51 36.25 35.59
CA VAL A 196 7.58 35.27 34.99
C VAL A 196 7.67 33.94 35.71
N LYS A 197 6.52 33.28 35.87
CA LYS A 197 6.39 31.90 36.34
C LYS A 197 5.52 31.14 35.34
N GLY A 198 5.89 29.89 35.02
CA GLY A 198 5.23 29.07 34.02
C GLY A 198 6.09 28.88 32.77
N PRO A 199 5.53 28.36 31.67
CA PRO A 199 6.26 27.99 30.46
C PRO A 199 6.60 29.20 29.58
N ALA A 200 7.37 30.14 30.12
CA ALA A 200 7.85 31.31 29.40
C ALA A 200 9.16 31.84 29.97
N THR A 201 9.87 32.59 29.14
CA THR A 201 11.06 33.35 29.51
C THR A 201 10.91 34.83 29.12
N LEU A 202 11.80 35.67 29.65
CA LEU A 202 11.87 37.10 29.31
C LEU A 202 13.15 37.37 28.51
N GLY A 203 13.03 38.10 27.41
CA GLY A 203 14.12 38.52 26.54
C GLY A 203 14.09 40.02 26.21
N GLY A 204 14.98 40.45 25.30
CA GLY A 204 15.14 41.85 24.89
C GLY A 204 16.02 42.68 25.83
N ALA A 205 16.48 43.85 25.36
CA ALA A 205 17.43 44.71 26.08
C ALA A 205 16.89 45.22 27.44
N GLY A 206 15.57 45.26 27.63
CA GLY A 206 14.92 45.62 28.89
C GLY A 206 14.28 44.44 29.65
N ARG A 207 14.49 43.19 29.20
CA ARG A 207 13.79 41.99 29.72
C ARG A 207 12.26 42.14 29.77
N ASN A 208 11.69 42.90 28.84
CA ASN A 208 10.27 43.20 28.74
C ASN A 208 9.55 42.41 27.64
N LYS A 209 10.27 41.59 26.86
CA LYS A 209 9.70 40.75 25.81
C LYS A 209 9.40 39.35 26.36
N LEU A 210 8.12 38.97 26.38
CA LEU A 210 7.69 37.64 26.81
C LEU A 210 7.85 36.64 25.67
N ILE A 211 8.60 35.57 25.91
CA ILE A 211 8.83 34.46 24.99
C ILE A 211 8.14 33.23 25.55
N ILE A 212 7.11 32.73 24.85
CA ILE A 212 6.37 31.53 25.25
C ILE A 212 7.21 30.29 24.90
N THR A 213 7.41 29.39 25.85
CA THR A 213 8.18 28.14 25.66
C THR A 213 7.32 26.87 25.74
N GLY A 214 6.04 27.00 26.09
CA GLY A 214 5.10 25.88 26.17
C GLY A 214 3.68 26.33 26.49
N ALA A 215 2.72 25.42 26.36
CA ALA A 215 1.34 25.64 26.77
C ALA A 215 1.17 25.52 28.30
N GLY A 216 0.15 26.18 28.83
CA GLY A 216 -0.11 26.27 30.27
C GLY A 216 -0.30 27.71 30.75
N THR A 217 -0.47 27.88 32.06
CA THR A 217 -0.67 29.20 32.66
C THR A 217 0.68 29.87 32.93
N ILE A 218 0.84 31.08 32.41
CA ILE A 218 1.96 31.98 32.71
C ILE A 218 1.45 33.08 33.64
N THR A 219 2.18 33.33 34.72
CA THR A 219 1.95 34.48 35.61
C THR A 219 3.08 35.47 35.43
N VAL A 220 2.75 36.71 35.07
CA VAL A 220 3.69 37.83 34.91
C VAL A 220 3.50 38.81 36.07
N SER A 221 4.56 39.10 36.80
CA SER A 221 4.58 40.11 37.87
C SER A 221 5.36 41.34 37.40
N ALA A 222 4.70 42.50 37.37
CA ALA A 222 5.30 43.78 37.03
C ALA A 222 5.63 44.56 38.32
N THR A 223 6.87 45.04 38.45
CA THR A 223 7.36 45.82 39.60
C THR A 223 8.05 47.10 39.15
N GLN A 224 7.99 48.13 39.99
CA GLN A 224 8.69 49.39 39.79
C GLN A 224 9.20 49.85 41.14
N ARG A 225 10.52 49.90 41.30
CA ARG A 225 11.18 50.15 42.60
C ARG A 225 11.20 51.63 43.02
N GLY A 226 10.70 52.51 42.16
CA GLY A 226 10.78 53.95 42.39
C GLY A 226 12.18 54.46 42.05
N GLY A 227 12.39 55.76 42.23
CA GLY A 227 13.62 56.43 41.81
C GLY A 227 13.40 57.90 41.54
N VAL A 228 14.46 58.58 41.12
CA VAL A 228 14.43 60.01 40.79
C VAL A 228 14.32 60.16 39.28
N LEU A 229 13.30 60.88 38.81
CA LEU A 229 13.18 61.29 37.41
C LEU A 229 12.93 62.80 37.37
N ASN A 230 13.73 63.53 36.61
CA ASN A 230 13.63 65.00 36.48
C ASN A 230 13.61 65.75 37.83
N GLY A 231 14.36 65.26 38.82
CA GLY A 231 14.43 65.85 40.16
C GLY A 231 13.27 65.51 41.10
N VAL A 232 12.28 64.74 40.63
CA VAL A 232 11.16 64.25 41.45
C VAL A 232 11.44 62.82 41.91
N THR A 233 11.41 62.60 43.23
CA THR A 233 11.56 61.27 43.83
C THR A 233 10.22 60.55 43.87
N TYR A 234 10.11 59.46 43.12
CA TYR A 234 8.94 58.58 43.12
C TYR A 234 9.13 57.38 44.04
N PRO A 235 8.07 56.97 44.77
CA PRO A 235 8.08 55.76 45.58
C PRO A 235 8.14 54.50 44.72
N SER A 236 8.45 53.34 45.31
CA SER A 236 8.15 52.06 44.66
C SER A 236 6.63 51.95 44.45
N ALA A 237 6.22 51.36 43.32
CA ALA A 237 4.81 51.11 43.03
C ALA A 237 4.39 49.73 43.56
N ARG A 238 3.09 49.56 43.84
CA ARG A 238 2.52 48.25 44.14
C ARG A 238 2.64 47.33 42.92
N ALA A 239 3.18 46.13 43.11
CA ALA A 239 3.30 45.14 42.05
C ALA A 239 1.93 44.73 41.51
N VAL A 240 1.86 44.53 40.20
CA VAL A 240 0.64 44.08 39.52
C VAL A 240 0.95 42.76 38.83
N LYS A 241 0.15 41.72 39.12
CA LYS A 241 0.24 40.40 38.50
C LYS A 241 -0.82 40.27 37.42
N GLN A 242 -0.45 39.76 36.25
CA GLN A 242 -1.36 39.37 35.18
C GLN A 242 -1.11 37.92 34.79
N THR A 243 -2.18 37.20 34.47
CA THR A 243 -2.11 35.82 33.99
C THR A 243 -2.39 35.75 32.50
N LEU A 244 -1.68 34.85 31.83
CA LEU A 244 -1.85 34.51 30.42
C LEU A 244 -2.06 32.99 30.34
N VAL A 245 -3.14 32.56 29.72
CA VAL A 245 -3.35 31.14 29.39
C VAL A 245 -2.78 30.88 28.00
N VAL A 246 -1.83 29.95 27.92
CA VAL A 246 -1.35 29.45 26.64
C VAL A 246 -2.08 28.17 26.28
N THR A 247 -2.88 28.20 25.21
CA THR A 247 -3.64 27.03 24.75
C THR A 247 -2.77 26.08 23.93
N LYS A 248 -3.09 24.78 23.99
CA LYS A 248 -2.43 23.78 23.15
C LYS A 248 -2.82 23.96 21.69
N VAL A 249 -1.90 23.63 20.79
CA VAL A 249 -2.15 23.64 19.34
C VAL A 249 -2.65 22.25 18.89
N PRO A 250 -3.65 22.16 18.00
CA PRO A 250 -4.04 20.89 17.39
C PRO A 250 -2.90 20.29 16.57
N LEU A 251 -2.60 19.02 16.77
CA LEU A 251 -1.71 18.23 15.91
C LEU A 251 -2.53 17.08 15.31
N THR A 252 -2.61 17.02 13.99
CA THR A 252 -3.32 15.96 13.26
C THR A 252 -2.38 14.78 13.05
N LEU A 253 -2.81 13.60 13.49
CA LEU A 253 -2.07 12.36 13.38
C LEU A 253 -2.81 11.43 12.43
N THR A 254 -2.20 11.15 11.29
CA THR A 254 -2.80 10.29 10.26
C THR A 254 -2.10 8.94 10.26
N VAL A 255 -2.89 7.88 10.44
CA VAL A 255 -2.38 6.51 10.35
C VAL A 255 -2.45 6.05 8.90
N ALA A 256 -1.32 5.71 8.29
CA ALA A 256 -1.33 5.24 6.91
C ALA A 256 -2.14 3.93 6.78
N PRO A 257 -3.03 3.80 5.78
CA PRO A 257 -3.71 2.54 5.52
C PRO A 257 -2.69 1.48 5.14
N ALA A 258 -2.97 0.23 5.51
CA ALA A 258 -2.04 -0.86 5.29
C ALA A 258 -2.76 -2.09 4.70
N ARG A 259 -1.96 -2.99 4.11
CA ARG A 259 -2.43 -4.24 3.52
C ARG A 259 -1.49 -5.36 3.91
N LYS A 260 -2.02 -6.56 4.10
CA LYS A 260 -1.22 -7.77 4.29
C LYS A 260 -1.96 -9.02 3.84
N LEU A 261 -1.22 -10.11 3.72
CA LEU A 261 -1.78 -11.45 3.63
C LEU A 261 -1.92 -12.09 5.02
N ARG A 262 -2.83 -13.07 5.12
CA ARG A 262 -2.90 -13.95 6.30
C ARG A 262 -1.60 -14.76 6.45
N GLY A 263 -1.15 -14.96 7.68
CA GLY A 263 0.13 -15.61 7.99
C GLY A 263 1.30 -14.63 8.05
N VAL A 264 1.24 -13.52 7.30
CA VAL A 264 2.31 -12.51 7.25
C VAL A 264 2.29 -11.61 8.48
N ALA A 265 3.48 -11.22 8.95
CA ALA A 265 3.66 -10.24 10.02
C ALA A 265 2.92 -8.91 9.75
N LEU A 266 2.59 -8.17 10.81
CA LEU A 266 1.98 -6.85 10.65
C LEU A 266 3.00 -5.89 10.00
N PRO A 267 2.58 -5.08 9.01
CA PRO A 267 3.47 -4.10 8.40
C PRO A 267 3.92 -3.07 9.44
N ALA A 268 5.10 -2.47 9.27
CA ALA A 268 5.60 -1.45 10.19
C ALA A 268 4.58 -0.29 10.37
N PRO A 269 4.51 0.33 11.56
CA PRO A 269 3.66 1.49 11.78
C PRO A 269 4.17 2.71 11.02
N VAL A 270 3.29 3.37 10.29
CA VAL A 270 3.56 4.67 9.65
C VAL A 270 2.50 5.65 10.12
N ILE A 271 2.95 6.69 10.82
CA ILE A 271 2.13 7.78 11.34
C ILE A 271 2.71 9.06 10.75
N THR A 272 1.87 9.86 10.10
CA THR A 272 2.23 11.20 9.65
C THR A 272 1.62 12.24 10.58
N TYR A 273 2.36 13.31 10.82
CA TYR A 273 2.01 14.38 11.74
C TYR A 273 1.92 15.69 10.97
N GLU A 274 0.85 16.45 11.19
CA GLU A 274 0.61 17.75 10.55
C GLU A 274 0.14 18.76 11.60
N GLY A 275 0.67 19.99 11.56
CA GLY A 275 0.34 21.06 12.51
C GLY A 275 1.39 21.33 13.58
N PHE A 276 2.63 20.86 13.41
CA PHE A 276 3.74 21.28 14.28
C PHE A 276 3.98 22.79 14.14
N VAL A 277 4.23 23.45 15.27
CA VAL A 277 4.80 24.80 15.32
C VAL A 277 6.18 24.78 14.66
N ALA A 278 6.57 25.86 13.98
CA ALA A 278 7.84 25.94 13.27
C ALA A 278 9.05 25.57 14.16
N GLY A 279 9.87 24.62 13.68
CA GLY A 279 11.01 24.10 14.42
C GLY A 279 10.70 22.93 15.38
N ASP A 280 9.42 22.55 15.53
CA ASP A 280 9.03 21.31 16.20
C ASP A 280 8.99 20.13 15.23
N THR A 281 9.28 18.94 15.76
CA THR A 281 9.18 17.66 15.04
C THR A 281 8.62 16.60 16.00
N SER A 282 8.34 15.40 15.48
CA SER A 282 7.86 14.28 16.31
C SER A 282 8.81 13.92 17.46
N ALA A 283 10.10 14.27 17.37
CA ALA A 283 11.07 14.07 18.45
C ALA A 283 10.80 14.95 19.69
N LYS A 284 10.01 16.02 19.57
CA LYS A 284 9.62 16.88 20.71
C LYS A 284 8.39 16.39 21.46
N LEU A 285 7.68 15.37 20.96
CA LEU A 285 6.49 14.85 21.63
C LEU A 285 6.89 14.16 22.95
N ALA A 286 6.28 14.59 24.06
CA ALA A 286 6.61 14.06 25.39
C ALA A 286 6.31 12.56 25.50
N THR A 287 5.18 12.11 24.96
CA THR A 287 4.86 10.69 24.81
C THR A 287 4.16 10.51 23.47
N PRO A 288 4.82 9.94 22.45
CA PRO A 288 4.20 9.69 21.16
C PRO A 288 3.15 8.56 21.29
N PRO A 289 2.01 8.65 20.57
CA PRO A 289 1.05 7.56 20.52
C PRO A 289 1.59 6.37 19.71
N VAL A 290 1.10 5.18 20.03
CA VAL A 290 1.47 3.93 19.34
C VAL A 290 0.30 3.46 18.49
N ARG A 291 0.58 3.01 17.26
CA ARG A 291 -0.43 2.41 16.39
C ARG A 291 -0.91 1.08 16.98
N SER A 292 -2.23 0.90 17.04
CA SER A 292 -2.89 -0.30 17.53
C SER A 292 -3.86 -0.89 16.52
N THR A 293 -4.03 -2.20 16.56
CA THR A 293 -5.00 -2.94 15.76
C THR A 293 -5.36 -4.27 16.44
N PRO A 294 -6.62 -4.75 16.34
CA PRO A 294 -6.98 -6.09 16.81
C PRO A 294 -6.47 -7.20 15.87
N ALA A 295 -5.93 -6.85 14.70
CA ALA A 295 -5.37 -7.83 13.78
C ALA A 295 -4.06 -8.43 14.31
N THR A 296 -3.87 -9.73 14.10
CA THR A 296 -2.63 -10.46 14.36
C THR A 296 -2.03 -10.97 13.04
N ALA A 297 -0.88 -11.66 13.09
CA ALA A 297 -0.33 -12.37 11.92
C ALA A 297 -1.36 -13.32 11.28
N LYS A 298 -2.18 -14.01 12.09
CA LYS A 298 -3.09 -15.08 11.65
C LYS A 298 -4.56 -14.66 11.46
N SER A 299 -4.86 -13.38 11.63
CA SER A 299 -6.21 -12.82 11.43
C SER A 299 -6.83 -13.25 10.09
N LEU A 300 -8.14 -13.49 10.11
CA LEU A 300 -8.90 -13.85 8.91
C LEU A 300 -8.89 -12.69 7.89
N ALA A 301 -9.21 -12.99 6.63
CA ALA A 301 -9.40 -11.93 5.65
C ALA A 301 -10.53 -11.00 6.07
N GLY A 302 -10.31 -9.69 5.96
CA GLY A 302 -11.22 -8.68 6.45
C GLY A 302 -10.57 -7.31 6.61
N SER A 303 -11.38 -6.34 7.02
CA SER A 303 -10.94 -4.99 7.35
C SER A 303 -10.81 -4.86 8.87
N TYR A 304 -9.65 -4.42 9.32
CA TYR A 304 -9.36 -4.21 10.73
C TYR A 304 -9.04 -2.74 10.97
N PRO A 305 -9.57 -2.11 12.04
CA PRO A 305 -9.25 -0.73 12.33
C PRO A 305 -7.76 -0.58 12.68
N LEU A 306 -7.14 0.49 12.16
CA LEU A 306 -5.85 1.00 12.59
C LEU A 306 -6.12 2.27 13.39
N THR A 307 -5.89 2.19 14.70
CA THR A 307 -6.07 3.31 15.63
C THR A 307 -4.75 3.71 16.25
N LEU A 308 -4.76 4.78 17.02
CA LEU A 308 -3.67 5.17 17.90
C LEU A 308 -4.11 4.99 19.35
N THR A 309 -3.22 4.46 20.18
CA THR A 309 -3.44 4.29 21.62
C THR A 309 -2.35 5.01 22.40
N GLY A 310 -2.73 5.59 23.54
CA GLY A 310 -1.84 6.39 24.37
C GLY A 310 -1.46 7.72 23.72
N GLY A 311 -0.31 8.24 24.13
CA GLY A 311 0.24 9.50 23.65
C GLY A 311 -0.33 10.72 24.37
N THR A 312 0.57 11.56 24.90
CA THR A 312 0.23 12.83 25.53
C THR A 312 1.33 13.83 25.26
N ASP A 313 0.95 15.10 25.14
CA ASP A 313 1.91 16.19 24.99
C ASP A 313 1.44 17.43 25.76
N PRO A 314 2.34 18.17 26.45
CA PRO A 314 1.97 19.38 27.15
C PRO A 314 1.57 20.53 26.21
N ASN A 315 2.09 20.58 24.98
CA ASN A 315 1.93 21.68 24.04
C ASN A 315 0.92 21.40 22.92
N TYR A 316 0.67 20.12 22.61
CA TYR A 316 -0.22 19.70 21.52
C TYR A 316 -1.45 18.93 22.00
N THR A 317 -2.57 19.12 21.29
CA THR A 317 -3.79 18.29 21.39
C THR A 317 -3.88 17.40 20.17
N PHE A 318 -3.84 16.08 20.36
CA PHE A 318 -3.85 15.13 19.25
C PHE A 318 -5.26 14.92 18.67
N THR A 319 -5.37 15.07 17.35
CA THR A 319 -6.55 14.71 16.57
C THR A 319 -6.18 13.56 15.64
N VAL A 320 -6.83 12.40 15.80
CA VAL A 320 -6.46 11.17 15.07
C VAL A 320 -7.37 10.98 13.86
N VAL A 321 -6.76 10.77 12.69
CA VAL A 321 -7.45 10.30 11.49
C VAL A 321 -7.25 8.79 11.39
N PRO A 322 -8.29 7.98 11.71
CA PRO A 322 -8.16 6.52 11.67
C PRO A 322 -8.09 6.02 10.23
N SER A 323 -7.55 4.83 10.07
CA SER A 323 -7.54 4.09 8.80
C SER A 323 -7.75 2.61 9.04
N THR A 324 -7.57 1.77 8.01
CA THR A 324 -7.76 0.33 8.12
C THR A 324 -6.56 -0.46 7.61
N LEU A 325 -6.39 -1.64 8.20
CA LEU A 325 -5.56 -2.72 7.71
C LEU A 325 -6.46 -3.69 6.96
N GLN A 326 -6.25 -3.83 5.66
CA GLN A 326 -6.92 -4.86 4.86
C GLN A 326 -6.10 -6.16 4.92
N VAL A 327 -6.68 -7.21 5.48
CA VAL A 327 -6.13 -8.56 5.45
C VAL A 327 -6.74 -9.33 4.29
N PHE A 328 -5.90 -9.85 3.41
CA PHE A 328 -6.28 -10.70 2.28
C PHE A 328 -6.01 -12.17 2.59
N ASP A 329 -6.71 -13.03 1.87
CA ASP A 329 -6.48 -14.46 1.83
C ASP A 329 -5.83 -14.86 0.50
N TYR A 330 -5.31 -16.09 0.42
CA TYR A 330 -4.73 -16.70 -0.77
C TYR A 330 -5.78 -17.30 -1.70
N SER A 331 -7.07 -17.26 -1.36
CA SER A 331 -8.12 -17.84 -2.19
C SER A 331 -8.19 -17.23 -3.59
N GLY A 332 -8.35 -18.09 -4.59
CA GLY A 332 -8.35 -17.71 -6.00
C GLY A 332 -7.73 -18.77 -6.90
N VAL A 333 -7.69 -18.48 -8.20
CA VAL A 333 -7.08 -19.34 -9.21
C VAL A 333 -5.75 -18.72 -9.62
N TYR A 334 -4.68 -19.51 -9.59
CA TYR A 334 -3.34 -19.10 -9.98
C TYR A 334 -2.87 -19.92 -11.16
N GLU A 335 -2.09 -19.30 -12.03
CA GLU A 335 -1.43 -19.97 -13.14
C GLU A 335 0.06 -19.66 -13.17
N ALA A 336 0.87 -20.67 -13.47
CA ALA A 336 2.30 -20.55 -13.68
C ALA A 336 2.69 -21.30 -14.96
N LEU A 337 3.54 -20.67 -15.78
CA LEU A 337 4.17 -21.32 -16.92
C LEU A 337 5.58 -21.69 -16.47
N LEU A 338 5.83 -22.98 -16.30
CA LEU A 338 7.09 -23.51 -15.78
C LEU A 338 8.09 -23.61 -16.92
N LEU A 339 9.28 -23.07 -16.67
CA LEU A 339 10.39 -23.04 -17.60
C LEU A 339 11.40 -24.12 -17.23
N ALA A 340 12.06 -24.70 -18.23
CA ALA A 340 13.18 -25.61 -18.04
C ALA A 340 14.25 -24.96 -17.15
N PRO A 341 14.92 -25.74 -16.28
CA PRO A 341 15.94 -25.19 -15.38
C PRO A 341 17.28 -24.89 -16.06
N ASP A 342 17.42 -25.21 -17.34
CA ASP A 342 18.60 -24.93 -18.15
C ASP A 342 18.62 -23.50 -18.73
N ALA A 343 19.69 -23.18 -19.46
CA ALA A 343 19.88 -21.86 -20.06
C ALA A 343 18.84 -21.51 -21.15
N SER A 344 18.10 -22.50 -21.68
CA SER A 344 17.07 -22.25 -22.69
C SER A 344 15.85 -21.57 -22.09
N ALA A 345 15.57 -21.80 -20.79
CA ALA A 345 14.41 -21.28 -20.08
C ALA A 345 13.07 -21.47 -20.83
N ARG A 346 12.96 -22.55 -21.61
CA ARG A 346 11.79 -22.83 -22.46
C ARG A 346 10.60 -23.33 -21.63
N PRO A 347 9.34 -22.97 -21.96
CA PRO A 347 8.18 -23.56 -21.33
C PRO A 347 8.14 -25.08 -21.45
N VAL A 348 8.09 -25.77 -20.31
CA VAL A 348 7.99 -27.24 -20.22
C VAL A 348 6.68 -27.71 -19.62
N ALA A 349 6.03 -26.88 -18.81
CA ALA A 349 4.75 -27.22 -18.20
C ALA A 349 3.92 -25.97 -17.88
N LYS A 350 2.62 -26.15 -17.67
CA LYS A 350 1.73 -25.14 -17.08
C LYS A 350 1.02 -25.73 -15.87
N LEU A 351 1.09 -25.01 -14.76
CA LEU A 351 0.36 -25.32 -13.54
C LEU A 351 -0.82 -24.36 -13.39
N GLN A 352 -1.99 -24.90 -13.08
CA GLN A 352 -3.16 -24.16 -12.60
C GLN A 352 -3.50 -24.64 -11.19
N ILE A 353 -3.55 -23.73 -10.22
CA ILE A 353 -3.92 -24.02 -8.83
C ILE A 353 -5.20 -23.26 -8.51
N ASN A 354 -6.14 -23.90 -7.83
CA ASN A 354 -7.30 -23.29 -7.22
C ASN A 354 -7.17 -23.39 -5.70
N VAL A 355 -7.12 -22.25 -5.02
CA VAL A 355 -7.06 -22.13 -3.55
C VAL A 355 -8.42 -21.67 -3.04
N THR A 356 -8.98 -22.39 -2.07
CA THR A 356 -10.25 -22.04 -1.42
C THR A 356 -10.03 -21.14 -0.21
N THR A 357 -11.09 -20.52 0.33
CA THR A 357 -11.02 -19.68 1.54
C THR A 357 -10.61 -20.46 2.81
N GLY A 358 -10.72 -21.79 2.78
CA GLY A 358 -10.16 -22.68 3.82
C GLY A 358 -8.68 -23.05 3.60
N HIS A 359 -8.06 -22.45 2.57
CA HIS A 359 -6.72 -22.75 2.05
C HIS A 359 -6.50 -24.19 1.61
N LEU A 360 -7.58 -24.91 1.31
CA LEU A 360 -7.48 -26.15 0.57
C LEU A 360 -7.16 -25.83 -0.88
N PHE A 361 -6.24 -26.58 -1.47
CA PHE A 361 -5.82 -26.39 -2.84
C PHE A 361 -6.09 -27.61 -3.71
N SER A 362 -6.40 -27.36 -4.97
CA SER A 362 -6.56 -28.36 -6.03
C SER A 362 -6.04 -27.77 -7.34
N GLY A 363 -5.92 -28.56 -8.40
CA GLY A 363 -5.41 -28.01 -9.64
C GLY A 363 -5.16 -29.00 -10.76
N LYS A 364 -4.50 -28.49 -11.79
CA LYS A 364 -4.12 -29.22 -13.00
C LYS A 364 -2.69 -28.89 -13.41
N LEU A 365 -1.96 -29.91 -13.84
CA LEU A 365 -0.64 -29.80 -14.44
C LEU A 365 -0.73 -30.27 -15.90
N ALA A 366 -0.34 -29.40 -16.83
CA ALA A 366 -0.03 -29.75 -18.20
C ALA A 366 1.49 -29.88 -18.31
N ASP A 367 2.01 -31.07 -18.54
CA ASP A 367 3.45 -31.29 -18.72
C ASP A 367 3.70 -31.64 -20.19
N GLY A 368 4.65 -30.95 -20.82
CA GLY A 368 5.05 -31.19 -22.20
C GLY A 368 5.65 -32.57 -22.40
N ALA A 369 6.23 -33.19 -21.35
CA ALA A 369 6.72 -34.55 -21.40
C ALA A 369 5.60 -35.60 -21.53
N GLU A 370 4.36 -35.20 -21.31
CA GLU A 370 3.21 -36.08 -21.24
C GLU A 370 2.14 -35.68 -22.26
N SER A 371 1.27 -36.63 -22.62
CA SER A 371 0.23 -36.41 -23.62
C SER A 371 -1.14 -36.06 -23.02
N ALA A 372 -1.21 -35.87 -21.70
CA ALA A 372 -2.47 -35.65 -20.98
C ALA A 372 -2.29 -34.70 -19.79
N LEU A 373 -3.37 -34.02 -19.43
CA LEU A 373 -3.46 -33.18 -18.23
C LEU A 373 -3.61 -34.04 -16.98
N PHE A 374 -2.82 -33.75 -15.94
CA PHE A 374 -2.94 -34.40 -14.64
C PHE A 374 -3.68 -33.50 -13.66
N SER A 375 -4.67 -34.04 -12.96
CA SER A 375 -5.40 -33.31 -11.93
C SER A 375 -4.97 -33.79 -10.54
N PHE A 376 -4.92 -32.86 -9.58
CA PHE A 376 -4.79 -33.15 -8.16
C PHE A 376 -5.94 -32.49 -7.39
N LYS A 377 -6.49 -33.21 -6.41
CA LYS A 377 -7.73 -32.90 -5.66
C LYS A 377 -7.42 -33.01 -4.15
N ASP A 378 -8.19 -32.48 -3.18
CA ASP A 378 -9.66 -32.34 -3.11
C ASP A 378 -10.13 -31.24 -2.12
N PRO A 379 -11.11 -30.38 -2.47
CA PRO A 379 -11.78 -29.47 -1.53
C PRO A 379 -12.76 -30.10 -0.50
N LYS A 380 -13.10 -31.40 -0.54
CA LYS A 380 -14.13 -32.02 0.32
C LYS A 380 -13.81 -33.42 0.92
N ASN A 381 -12.62 -33.98 0.71
CA ASN A 381 -12.26 -35.30 1.24
C ASN A 381 -11.11 -35.19 2.25
N ALA A 382 -11.41 -35.49 3.53
CA ALA A 382 -10.51 -35.26 4.66
C ALA A 382 -9.29 -36.19 4.70
N ALA A 383 -9.31 -37.32 3.98
CA ALA A 383 -8.22 -38.31 4.03
C ALA A 383 -6.95 -37.88 3.27
N ASN A 384 -7.03 -36.90 2.35
CA ASN A 384 -5.92 -36.42 1.50
C ASN A 384 -5.93 -34.88 1.39
N SER A 385 -6.14 -34.16 2.50
CA SER A 385 -6.31 -32.70 2.49
C SER A 385 -5.04 -31.97 2.03
N LEU A 386 -5.06 -31.47 0.80
CA LEU A 386 -4.04 -30.57 0.28
C LEU A 386 -4.29 -29.16 0.84
N LYS A 387 -3.49 -28.71 1.82
CA LYS A 387 -3.69 -27.44 2.53
C LYS A 387 -2.43 -26.58 2.49
N LEU A 388 -2.60 -25.26 2.35
CA LEU A 388 -1.50 -24.30 2.54
C LEU A 388 -1.08 -24.27 4.01
N ASP A 389 0.22 -24.40 4.25
CA ASP A 389 0.82 -24.15 5.54
C ASP A 389 1.07 -22.65 5.71
N LEU A 390 0.21 -22.01 6.52
CA LEU A 390 0.26 -20.58 6.80
C LEU A 390 1.05 -20.22 8.06
N ASP A 391 1.70 -21.20 8.70
CA ASP A 391 2.53 -20.95 9.88
C ASP A 391 3.96 -20.56 9.50
N SER A 392 4.31 -20.66 8.21
CA SER A 392 5.54 -20.13 7.62
C SER A 392 5.31 -18.77 6.96
N ASP A 393 6.33 -17.91 6.95
CA ASP A 393 6.27 -16.55 6.38
C ASP A 393 5.89 -16.52 4.89
N ASP A 394 5.94 -17.65 4.17
CA ASP A 394 5.78 -17.75 2.71
C ASP A 394 4.63 -18.66 2.23
N ALA A 395 3.68 -19.01 3.10
CA ALA A 395 2.50 -19.84 2.79
C ALA A 395 2.83 -21.01 1.84
N LEU A 396 3.51 -22.03 2.38
CA LEU A 396 4.11 -23.11 1.59
C LEU A 396 3.13 -24.28 1.41
N ALA A 397 3.19 -24.94 0.27
CA ALA A 397 2.55 -26.23 0.07
C ALA A 397 3.33 -27.12 -0.89
N THR A 398 3.27 -28.42 -0.61
CA THR A 398 3.83 -29.46 -1.47
C THR A 398 2.76 -30.51 -1.74
N THR A 399 2.72 -31.04 -2.96
CA THR A 399 1.84 -32.15 -3.32
C THR A 399 2.54 -33.08 -4.31
N THR A 400 2.12 -34.34 -4.31
CA THR A 400 2.62 -35.35 -5.25
C THR A 400 1.47 -35.81 -6.14
N ILE A 401 1.69 -35.74 -7.45
CA ILE A 401 0.76 -36.22 -8.46
C ILE A 401 1.25 -37.58 -8.96
N ALA A 402 0.53 -38.65 -8.62
CA ALA A 402 0.81 -39.97 -9.16
C ALA A 402 0.32 -40.08 -10.61
N VAL A 403 1.21 -40.50 -11.50
CA VAL A 403 0.94 -40.66 -12.94
C VAL A 403 1.10 -42.12 -13.33
N ARG A 404 0.10 -42.65 -14.03
CA ARG A 404 0.09 -44.02 -14.56
C ARG A 404 -0.28 -44.00 -16.04
N PRO A 405 0.68 -43.74 -16.94
CA PRO A 405 0.40 -43.76 -18.38
C PRO A 405 0.14 -45.19 -18.84
N ALA A 406 -0.72 -45.36 -19.83
CA ALA A 406 -0.97 -46.67 -20.43
C ALA A 406 0.32 -47.23 -21.05
N GLY A 407 0.75 -48.42 -20.60
CA GLY A 407 1.93 -49.10 -21.15
C GLY A 407 3.28 -48.57 -20.66
N ARG A 408 3.33 -47.75 -19.60
CA ARG A 408 4.58 -47.31 -18.94
C ARG A 408 4.53 -47.57 -17.42
N PRO A 409 5.68 -47.72 -16.74
CA PRO A 409 5.73 -47.76 -15.29
C PRO A 409 5.08 -46.52 -14.66
N ALA A 410 4.47 -46.70 -13.50
CA ALA A 410 3.97 -45.59 -12.71
C ALA A 410 5.13 -44.70 -12.23
N PHE A 411 4.93 -43.39 -12.22
CA PHE A 411 5.86 -42.43 -11.65
C PHE A 411 5.09 -41.28 -10.99
N SER A 412 5.77 -40.30 -10.42
CA SER A 412 5.11 -39.19 -9.74
C SER A 412 5.84 -37.87 -9.89
N TYR A 413 5.06 -36.80 -10.05
CA TYR A 413 5.57 -35.44 -9.97
C TYR A 413 5.40 -34.90 -8.57
N THR A 414 6.41 -34.21 -8.06
CA THR A 414 6.29 -33.40 -6.86
C THR A 414 6.24 -31.93 -7.25
N LEU A 415 5.17 -31.27 -6.80
CA LEU A 415 4.98 -29.84 -6.93
C LEU A 415 5.22 -29.20 -5.57
N ALA A 416 6.15 -28.25 -5.51
CA ALA A 416 6.27 -27.34 -4.38
C ALA A 416 5.95 -25.94 -4.87
N PHE A 417 5.09 -25.24 -4.14
CA PHE A 417 4.72 -23.88 -4.50
C PHE A 417 4.61 -22.98 -3.28
N ARG A 418 4.93 -21.71 -3.49
CA ARG A 418 5.11 -20.69 -2.46
C ARG A 418 4.39 -19.42 -2.88
N PHE A 419 3.66 -18.79 -1.98
CA PHE A 419 3.04 -17.50 -2.24
C PHE A 419 3.92 -16.40 -1.63
N SER A 420 4.30 -15.42 -2.42
CA SER A 420 5.17 -14.35 -1.92
C SER A 420 4.40 -13.43 -0.96
N ALA A 421 4.88 -13.37 0.30
CA ALA A 421 4.39 -12.44 1.31
C ALA A 421 4.81 -10.98 1.08
N THR A 422 5.85 -10.75 0.27
CA THR A 422 6.47 -9.44 0.06
C THR A 422 5.88 -8.64 -1.10
N GLN A 423 5.08 -9.26 -1.98
CA GLN A 423 4.36 -8.52 -3.03
C GLN A 423 2.99 -8.04 -2.52
N PRO A 424 2.66 -6.74 -2.65
CA PRO A 424 1.53 -6.09 -1.96
C PRO A 424 0.12 -6.50 -2.42
N ALA A 425 -0.01 -7.53 -3.26
CA ALA A 425 -1.28 -7.92 -3.89
C ALA A 425 -1.54 -9.43 -3.94
N ALA A 426 -0.91 -10.25 -3.10
CA ALA A 426 -1.23 -11.67 -2.92
C ALA A 426 -1.29 -12.53 -4.20
N SER A 427 -0.67 -12.05 -5.28
CA SER A 427 -0.90 -12.58 -6.62
C SER A 427 0.33 -13.16 -7.24
N ALA A 428 1.41 -13.37 -6.48
CA ALA A 428 2.64 -13.99 -6.96
C ALA A 428 2.77 -15.42 -6.39
N LEU A 429 3.13 -16.34 -7.28
CA LEU A 429 3.26 -17.77 -7.04
C LEU A 429 4.60 -18.23 -7.61
N ALA A 430 5.47 -18.74 -6.74
CA ALA A 430 6.66 -19.48 -7.14
C ALA A 430 6.34 -20.98 -7.14
N VAL A 431 6.86 -21.71 -8.12
CA VAL A 431 6.59 -23.15 -8.33
C VAL A 431 7.86 -23.86 -8.75
N THR A 432 8.09 -25.04 -8.19
CA THR A 432 9.05 -26.02 -8.68
C THR A 432 8.36 -27.36 -8.94
N LEU A 433 8.66 -27.96 -10.08
CA LEU A 433 8.20 -29.28 -10.51
C LEU A 433 9.39 -30.23 -10.55
N THR A 434 9.32 -31.32 -9.81
CA THR A 434 10.35 -32.37 -9.80
C THR A 434 9.75 -33.74 -10.08
N ASN A 435 10.58 -34.67 -10.54
CA ASN A 435 10.30 -36.11 -10.55
C ASN A 435 11.45 -36.82 -9.84
N GLY A 436 11.20 -37.30 -8.62
CA GLY A 436 12.26 -37.69 -7.70
C GLY A 436 13.21 -36.52 -7.41
N PRO A 437 14.55 -36.69 -7.53
CA PRO A 437 15.52 -35.62 -7.31
C PRO A 437 15.66 -34.66 -8.51
N THR A 438 15.09 -35.00 -9.67
CA THR A 438 15.29 -34.25 -10.90
C THR A 438 14.35 -33.05 -10.97
N LEU A 439 14.92 -31.85 -11.09
CA LEU A 439 14.16 -30.63 -11.40
C LEU A 439 13.76 -30.62 -12.86
N LEU A 440 12.46 -30.56 -13.13
CA LEU A 440 11.91 -30.55 -14.49
C LEU A 440 11.54 -29.14 -14.94
N GLY A 441 11.02 -28.31 -14.03
CA GLY A 441 10.71 -26.93 -14.36
C GLY A 441 10.45 -26.05 -13.14
N LYS A 442 10.58 -24.75 -13.33
CA LYS A 442 10.34 -23.73 -12.30
C LYS A 442 9.62 -22.51 -12.86
N ALA A 443 8.89 -21.80 -12.00
CA ALA A 443 8.30 -20.51 -12.33
C ALA A 443 8.36 -19.62 -11.10
N ASP A 444 8.94 -18.43 -11.23
CA ASP A 444 8.97 -17.42 -10.15
C ASP A 444 7.95 -16.30 -10.39
N ASP A 445 7.25 -16.34 -11.53
CA ASP A 445 6.31 -15.32 -11.99
C ASP A 445 4.88 -15.84 -12.17
N GLY A 446 4.55 -16.97 -11.53
CA GLY A 446 3.19 -17.46 -11.45
C GLY A 446 2.29 -16.40 -10.81
N ARG A 447 1.04 -16.29 -11.26
CA ARG A 447 0.13 -15.26 -10.75
C ARG A 447 -1.32 -15.67 -10.59
N LEU A 448 -2.01 -14.96 -9.70
CA LEU A 448 -3.47 -14.99 -9.60
C LEU A 448 -4.08 -14.53 -10.93
N VAL A 449 -5.00 -15.33 -11.48
CA VAL A 449 -5.76 -15.02 -12.69
C VAL A 449 -7.13 -14.46 -12.33
N PHE A 450 -7.58 -13.48 -13.12
CA PHE A 450 -8.85 -12.79 -12.92
C PHE A 450 -9.85 -13.24 -13.97
N THR A 451 -11.04 -13.61 -13.54
CA THR A 451 -12.16 -13.90 -14.44
C THR A 451 -13.20 -12.79 -14.47
N LYS A 452 -13.01 -11.67 -13.75
CA LYS A 452 -14.09 -10.68 -13.50
C LYS A 452 -13.73 -9.17 -13.54
N ASN A 453 -12.46 -8.74 -13.60
CA ASN A 453 -12.10 -7.35 -13.27
C ASN A 453 -11.44 -6.51 -14.38
N LYS A 454 -11.27 -7.03 -15.60
CA LYS A 454 -10.88 -6.19 -16.75
C LYS A 454 -11.96 -6.25 -17.81
N THR A 455 -12.55 -5.10 -18.09
CA THR A 455 -13.50 -4.93 -19.19
C THR A 455 -12.71 -4.78 -20.47
N TYR A 456 -12.80 -5.77 -21.35
CA TYR A 456 -12.33 -5.65 -22.72
C TYR A 456 -13.53 -5.46 -23.63
N THR A 457 -13.33 -4.74 -24.74
CA THR A 457 -14.30 -4.77 -25.82
C THR A 457 -14.31 -6.18 -26.39
N ALA A 458 -15.49 -6.81 -26.42
CA ALA A 458 -15.62 -8.11 -27.06
C ALA A 458 -15.27 -7.97 -28.54
N GLN A 459 -14.26 -8.72 -28.98
CA GLN A 459 -13.73 -8.62 -30.33
C GLN A 459 -13.36 -10.00 -30.84
N ALA A 460 -13.74 -10.30 -32.09
CA ALA A 460 -13.20 -11.42 -32.82
C ALA A 460 -11.72 -11.17 -33.10
N LEU A 461 -10.91 -12.22 -33.07
CA LEU A 461 -9.48 -12.17 -33.25
C LEU A 461 -9.06 -13.15 -34.34
N THR A 462 -8.01 -12.80 -35.05
CA THR A 462 -7.29 -13.73 -35.91
C THR A 462 -5.87 -13.84 -35.41
N LEU A 463 -5.51 -15.04 -34.97
CA LEU A 463 -4.16 -15.41 -34.63
C LEU A 463 -3.51 -16.07 -35.84
N VAL A 464 -2.31 -15.62 -36.15
CA VAL A 464 -1.50 -16.14 -37.24
C VAL A 464 -0.16 -16.49 -36.63
N LEU A 465 0.19 -17.76 -36.67
CA LEU A 465 1.52 -18.26 -36.31
C LEU A 465 2.40 -18.10 -37.54
N ALA A 466 3.62 -17.61 -37.42
CA ALA A 466 4.56 -17.43 -38.50
C ALA A 466 5.84 -18.24 -38.22
N PRO A 467 6.48 -18.83 -39.25
CA PRO A 467 7.77 -19.47 -39.06
C PRO A 467 8.81 -18.44 -38.58
N PRO A 468 9.85 -18.87 -37.85
CA PRO A 468 10.92 -17.98 -37.44
C PRO A 468 11.62 -17.40 -38.67
N ALA A 469 12.14 -16.17 -38.55
CA ALA A 469 12.74 -15.44 -39.68
C ALA A 469 13.90 -16.20 -40.36
N SER A 470 14.62 -17.04 -39.61
CA SER A 470 15.70 -17.91 -40.11
C SER A 470 15.22 -19.05 -41.02
N LEU A 471 13.93 -19.39 -40.99
CA LEU A 471 13.28 -20.41 -41.82
C LEU A 471 12.29 -19.80 -42.81
N ALA A 472 12.44 -18.49 -43.11
CA ALA A 472 11.63 -17.81 -44.10
C ALA A 472 11.77 -18.47 -45.49
N PRO A 473 10.75 -18.37 -46.37
CA PRO A 473 10.69 -19.10 -47.64
C PRO A 473 11.83 -18.82 -48.62
N ASP A 474 12.61 -17.75 -48.40
CA ASP A 474 13.74 -17.35 -49.25
C ASP A 474 15.08 -17.95 -48.77
N ALA A 475 15.06 -18.81 -47.73
CA ALA A 475 16.23 -19.52 -47.27
C ALA A 475 16.68 -20.58 -48.32
N PRO A 476 17.99 -20.71 -48.59
CA PRO A 476 18.51 -21.53 -49.69
C PRO A 476 18.28 -23.05 -49.56
N ASP A 477 17.81 -23.54 -48.41
CA ASP A 477 17.33 -24.91 -48.21
C ASP A 477 16.17 -24.91 -47.19
N PRO A 478 14.90 -25.07 -47.61
CA PRO A 478 13.82 -25.24 -46.68
C PRO A 478 13.95 -26.63 -46.03
N LEU A 479 14.29 -26.65 -44.75
CA LEU A 479 14.25 -27.86 -43.93
C LEU A 479 12.89 -28.55 -44.11
N PRO A 480 12.80 -29.90 -43.94
CA PRO A 480 11.54 -30.65 -44.06
C PRO A 480 10.49 -30.26 -43.00
N LEU A 481 10.80 -29.31 -42.10
CA LEU A 481 9.87 -28.67 -41.19
C LEU A 481 8.64 -28.16 -41.96
N PRO A 482 7.44 -28.14 -41.34
CA PRO A 482 6.32 -27.41 -41.92
C PRO A 482 6.70 -25.92 -41.99
N VAL A 483 7.19 -25.49 -43.15
CA VAL A 483 7.26 -24.07 -43.52
C VAL A 483 5.80 -23.62 -43.56
N GLY A 484 5.34 -22.92 -42.53
CA GLY A 484 3.91 -22.72 -42.46
C GLY A 484 3.38 -21.92 -41.30
N TYR A 485 2.26 -21.26 -41.61
CA TYR A 485 1.51 -20.45 -40.70
C TYR A 485 0.35 -21.26 -40.14
N GLY A 486 0.41 -21.60 -38.85
CA GLY A 486 -0.80 -22.00 -38.13
C GLY A 486 -1.75 -20.80 -37.98
N TYR A 487 -3.01 -21.07 -37.68
CA TYR A 487 -4.00 -20.01 -37.48
C TYR A 487 -4.93 -20.34 -36.33
N ALA A 488 -5.53 -19.32 -35.74
CA ALA A 488 -6.72 -19.49 -34.93
C ALA A 488 -7.66 -18.31 -35.10
N THR A 489 -8.94 -18.55 -34.89
CA THR A 489 -9.86 -17.49 -34.52
C THR A 489 -9.93 -17.40 -33.01
N GLY A 490 -10.21 -16.22 -32.49
CA GLY A 490 -10.36 -16.04 -31.05
C GLY A 490 -11.39 -14.99 -30.70
N ASN A 491 -11.62 -14.85 -29.39
CA ASN A 491 -12.47 -13.80 -28.86
C ASN A 491 -12.01 -13.39 -27.47
N PHE A 492 -11.97 -12.08 -27.20
CA PHE A 492 -11.93 -11.58 -25.83
C PHE A 492 -13.36 -11.51 -25.29
N SER A 493 -13.62 -12.15 -24.14
CA SER A 493 -14.88 -11.92 -23.42
C SER A 493 -14.88 -10.52 -22.80
N LEU A 494 -16.07 -10.05 -22.38
CA LEU A 494 -16.20 -8.82 -21.58
C LEU A 494 -15.43 -8.89 -20.25
N THR A 495 -15.10 -10.09 -19.78
CA THR A 495 -14.31 -10.31 -18.57
C THR A 495 -12.83 -10.56 -18.83
N GLY A 496 -12.41 -10.49 -20.10
CA GLY A 496 -11.03 -10.62 -20.53
C GLY A 496 -10.54 -12.03 -20.74
N ILE A 497 -11.40 -13.05 -20.71
CA ILE A 497 -11.00 -14.41 -21.09
C ILE A 497 -10.70 -14.42 -22.59
N LEU A 498 -9.52 -14.90 -22.96
CA LEU A 498 -9.11 -15.11 -24.35
C LEU A 498 -9.40 -16.55 -24.74
N THR A 499 -10.34 -16.75 -25.66
CA THR A 499 -10.56 -18.05 -26.30
C THR A 499 -9.86 -18.11 -27.64
N LEU A 500 -9.20 -19.22 -27.95
CA LEU A 500 -8.58 -19.52 -29.24
C LEU A 500 -9.12 -20.86 -29.75
N ASP A 501 -9.44 -20.92 -31.04
CA ASP A 501 -9.85 -22.12 -31.77
C ASP A 501 -9.23 -22.09 -33.17
N GLY A 502 -8.36 -23.06 -33.45
CA GLY A 502 -7.48 -22.99 -34.59
C GLY A 502 -6.81 -24.29 -34.96
N ARG A 503 -5.90 -24.20 -35.93
CA ARG A 503 -5.05 -25.30 -36.40
C ARG A 503 -3.60 -24.89 -36.52
N LEU A 504 -2.70 -25.80 -36.18
CA LEU A 504 -1.28 -25.69 -36.44
C LEU A 504 -0.98 -25.88 -37.92
N ALA A 505 0.25 -25.57 -38.36
CA ALA A 505 0.63 -25.68 -39.77
C ALA A 505 0.53 -27.12 -40.32
N ASP A 506 0.65 -28.12 -39.46
CA ASP A 506 0.42 -29.54 -39.79
C ASP A 506 -1.06 -29.98 -39.71
N GLY A 507 -1.98 -29.03 -39.58
CA GLY A 507 -3.43 -29.25 -39.59
C GLY A 507 -4.02 -29.73 -38.26
N LYS A 508 -3.21 -29.92 -37.21
CA LYS A 508 -3.75 -30.30 -35.89
C LYS A 508 -4.54 -29.18 -35.27
N ALA A 509 -5.77 -29.49 -34.88
CA ALA A 509 -6.62 -28.57 -34.16
C ALA A 509 -6.06 -28.31 -32.75
N PHE A 510 -6.19 -27.09 -32.29
CA PHE A 510 -5.95 -26.72 -30.91
C PHE A 510 -7.02 -25.73 -30.45
N THR A 511 -7.39 -25.84 -29.18
CA THR A 511 -8.26 -24.86 -28.52
C THR A 511 -7.61 -24.42 -27.22
N ALA A 512 -7.85 -23.17 -26.82
CA ALA A 512 -7.40 -22.64 -25.55
C ALA A 512 -8.43 -21.67 -24.97
N SER A 513 -8.58 -21.69 -23.65
CA SER A 513 -9.35 -20.68 -22.91
C SER A 513 -8.44 -20.17 -21.80
N LEU A 514 -8.01 -18.91 -21.93
CA LEU A 514 -6.94 -18.33 -21.15
C LEU A 514 -7.48 -17.18 -20.31
N SER A 515 -7.25 -17.23 -19.01
CA SER A 515 -7.59 -16.12 -18.11
C SER A 515 -6.40 -15.16 -17.98
N PRO A 516 -6.63 -13.84 -17.95
CA PRO A 516 -5.57 -12.87 -17.74
C PRO A 516 -5.08 -12.88 -16.28
N ASP A 517 -3.79 -12.66 -16.06
CA ASP A 517 -3.26 -12.33 -14.74
C ASP A 517 -3.48 -10.86 -14.34
N SER A 518 -3.03 -10.47 -13.14
CA SER A 518 -3.13 -9.08 -12.64
C SER A 518 -2.50 -8.05 -13.57
N LEU A 519 -1.53 -8.46 -14.39
CA LEU A 519 -0.84 -7.60 -15.35
C LEU A 519 -1.48 -7.64 -16.74
N GLY A 520 -2.51 -8.48 -16.95
CA GLY A 520 -3.15 -8.67 -18.26
C GLY A 520 -2.41 -9.63 -19.19
N ARG A 521 -1.50 -10.45 -18.66
CA ARG A 521 -0.76 -11.45 -19.43
C ARG A 521 -1.47 -12.80 -19.37
N TYR A 522 -1.34 -13.58 -20.43
CA TYR A 522 -1.95 -14.90 -20.58
C TYR A 522 -0.86 -15.97 -20.74
N ARG A 523 -1.14 -17.18 -20.26
CA ARG A 523 -0.22 -18.33 -20.30
C ARG A 523 -0.85 -19.44 -21.15
N LEU A 524 -0.35 -19.65 -22.36
CA LEU A 524 -0.79 -20.70 -23.26
C LEU A 524 0.04 -21.97 -23.00
N PHE A 525 -0.67 -23.09 -22.88
CA PHE A 525 -0.07 -24.42 -22.94
C PHE A 525 -1.14 -25.39 -23.45
N ALA A 526 -1.04 -25.77 -24.72
CA ALA A 526 -1.94 -26.69 -25.38
C ALA A 526 -1.20 -28.00 -25.69
N LEU A 527 -1.93 -29.13 -25.56
CA LEU A 527 -1.47 -30.47 -25.91
C LEU A 527 -2.28 -30.96 -27.13
N PRO A 528 -2.01 -30.45 -28.34
CA PRO A 528 -2.85 -30.71 -29.52
C PRO A 528 -2.69 -32.13 -30.09
N TYR A 529 -1.66 -32.87 -29.66
CA TYR A 529 -1.39 -34.23 -30.13
C TYR A 529 -1.76 -35.26 -29.05
N GLU A 530 -2.96 -35.81 -29.16
CA GLU A 530 -3.40 -36.89 -28.28
C GLU A 530 -2.44 -38.08 -28.34
N LYS A 531 -2.07 -38.62 -27.17
CA LYS A 531 -1.21 -39.79 -27.01
C LYS A 531 0.21 -39.63 -27.59
N LEU A 532 0.65 -38.41 -27.87
CA LEU A 532 2.01 -38.13 -28.32
C LEU A 532 2.72 -37.22 -27.30
N PRO A 533 3.59 -37.76 -26.44
CA PRO A 533 4.36 -36.96 -25.48
C PRO A 533 5.34 -36.03 -26.20
N GLN A 534 5.91 -35.06 -25.48
CA GLN A 534 6.87 -34.08 -26.02
C GLN A 534 6.30 -33.29 -27.21
N SER A 535 4.98 -33.08 -27.21
CA SER A 535 4.26 -32.44 -28.32
C SER A 535 3.24 -31.43 -27.80
N TYR A 536 3.59 -30.15 -27.84
CA TYR A 536 2.85 -29.06 -27.22
C TYR A 536 3.00 -27.74 -27.97
N LEU A 537 2.05 -26.83 -27.74
CA LEU A 537 2.16 -25.40 -28.11
C LEU A 537 2.11 -24.59 -26.81
N ALA A 538 3.17 -23.85 -26.50
CA ALA A 538 3.27 -23.14 -25.23
C ALA A 538 3.92 -21.76 -25.37
N GLY A 539 3.55 -20.84 -24.48
CA GLY A 539 4.16 -19.52 -24.43
C GLY A 539 3.33 -18.51 -23.65
N ARG A 540 3.82 -17.27 -23.61
CA ARG A 540 3.09 -16.15 -23.03
C ARG A 540 2.45 -15.32 -24.13
N ILE A 541 1.27 -14.77 -23.83
CA ILE A 541 0.58 -13.84 -24.72
C ILE A 541 0.35 -12.56 -23.92
N GLN A 542 0.86 -11.45 -24.41
CA GLN A 542 0.71 -10.14 -23.79
C GLN A 542 0.06 -9.16 -24.77
N PRO A 543 -1.27 -9.00 -24.73
CA PRO A 543 -1.95 -8.05 -25.59
C PRO A 543 -1.63 -6.60 -25.18
N ILE A 544 -1.30 -5.78 -26.16
CA ILE A 544 -1.10 -4.33 -26.02
C ILE A 544 -2.29 -3.58 -26.64
N ALA A 545 -2.39 -2.27 -26.39
CA ALA A 545 -3.39 -1.43 -27.06
C ALA A 545 -3.17 -1.47 -28.58
N HIS A 546 -4.24 -1.55 -29.35
CA HIS A 546 -4.14 -1.42 -30.81
C HIS A 546 -3.79 0.03 -31.18
N PRO A 547 -2.82 0.28 -32.09
CA PRO A 547 -2.43 1.63 -32.47
C PRO A 547 -3.55 2.42 -33.16
N ASP A 548 -4.27 1.78 -34.08
CA ASP A 548 -5.24 2.48 -34.96
C ASP A 548 -6.72 2.33 -34.59
N LEU A 549 -7.05 1.61 -33.51
CA LEU A 549 -8.44 1.35 -33.12
C LEU A 549 -8.80 2.05 -31.79
N PRO A 550 -10.10 2.32 -31.54
CA PRO A 550 -10.54 2.97 -30.32
C PRO A 550 -10.03 2.30 -29.04
N ALA A 551 -10.01 3.07 -27.94
CA ALA A 551 -9.61 2.57 -26.64
C ALA A 551 -10.39 1.30 -26.25
N GLY A 552 -9.67 0.26 -25.83
CA GLY A 552 -10.23 -1.03 -25.42
C GLY A 552 -9.91 -2.18 -26.37
N TYR A 553 -9.62 -1.89 -27.65
CA TYR A 553 -9.16 -2.90 -28.60
C TYR A 553 -7.71 -3.30 -28.31
N ARG A 554 -7.43 -4.60 -28.41
CA ARG A 554 -6.11 -5.19 -28.11
C ARG A 554 -5.57 -5.99 -29.27
N HIS A 555 -4.25 -6.00 -29.41
CA HIS A 555 -3.53 -6.83 -30.37
C HIS A 555 -2.22 -7.35 -29.79
N VAL A 556 -1.63 -8.32 -30.47
CA VAL A 556 -0.26 -8.78 -30.24
C VAL A 556 0.48 -8.66 -31.57
N PRO A 557 1.46 -7.76 -31.67
CA PRO A 557 2.30 -7.67 -32.86
C PRO A 557 3.19 -8.91 -32.98
N ALA A 558 3.77 -9.11 -34.16
CA ALA A 558 4.78 -10.15 -34.36
C ALA A 558 6.03 -9.73 -33.58
N ASP A 559 6.22 -10.29 -32.40
CA ASP A 559 7.38 -10.04 -31.56
C ASP A 559 8.36 -11.22 -31.67
N PRO A 560 9.52 -11.07 -32.34
CA PRO A 560 10.52 -12.13 -32.42
C PRO A 560 11.17 -12.43 -31.06
N GLU A 561 11.08 -11.54 -30.07
CA GLU A 561 11.66 -11.74 -28.73
C GLU A 561 10.73 -12.54 -27.80
N GLN A 562 9.47 -12.78 -28.20
CA GLN A 562 8.51 -13.58 -27.44
C GLN A 562 7.75 -14.59 -28.31
N PRO A 563 8.44 -15.56 -28.94
CA PRO A 563 7.79 -16.58 -29.75
C PRO A 563 6.95 -17.53 -28.89
N LEU A 564 5.95 -18.16 -29.52
CA LEU A 564 5.39 -19.39 -28.99
C LEU A 564 6.31 -20.55 -29.35
N LEU A 565 6.44 -21.52 -28.45
CA LEU A 565 7.16 -22.75 -28.72
C LEU A 565 6.21 -23.83 -29.21
N TRP A 566 6.55 -24.43 -30.33
CA TRP A 566 5.87 -25.58 -30.88
C TRP A 566 6.80 -26.80 -30.88
N ALA A 567 6.52 -27.74 -29.99
CA ALA A 567 7.20 -29.02 -29.92
C ALA A 567 6.33 -30.11 -30.57
N LYS A 568 6.97 -31.06 -31.25
CA LYS A 568 6.32 -32.26 -31.77
C LYS A 568 7.34 -33.40 -31.82
N SER A 569 7.06 -34.50 -31.14
CA SER A 569 7.92 -35.68 -31.21
C SER A 569 7.70 -36.47 -32.50
N ALA A 570 8.70 -37.28 -32.88
CA ALA A 570 8.63 -38.10 -34.08
C ALA A 570 7.48 -39.11 -34.02
N ASN A 571 6.65 -39.15 -35.07
CA ASN A 571 5.60 -40.16 -35.22
C ASN A 571 5.51 -40.66 -36.66
N THR A 572 6.27 -41.70 -36.97
CA THR A 572 6.31 -42.30 -38.32
C THR A 572 4.99 -42.96 -38.74
N LYS A 573 4.05 -43.18 -37.80
CA LYS A 573 2.70 -43.68 -38.12
C LYS A 573 1.75 -42.58 -38.56
N GLU A 574 2.07 -41.31 -38.26
CA GLU A 574 1.26 -40.19 -38.71
C GLU A 574 1.60 -39.87 -40.17
N ARG A 575 0.64 -40.05 -41.07
CA ARG A 575 0.80 -39.80 -42.51
C ARG A 575 1.19 -38.36 -42.87
N ALA A 576 0.86 -37.41 -42.00
CA ALA A 576 1.20 -36.00 -42.14
C ALA A 576 2.47 -35.59 -41.38
N PHE A 577 3.19 -36.55 -40.80
CA PHE A 577 4.42 -36.27 -40.08
C PHE A 577 5.48 -35.72 -41.05
N ARG A 578 6.06 -34.59 -40.68
CA ARG A 578 7.15 -33.97 -41.40
C ARG A 578 8.42 -34.11 -40.55
N ALA A 579 9.49 -34.66 -41.14
CA ALA A 579 10.79 -34.74 -40.48
C ALA A 579 11.31 -33.32 -40.19
N GLY A 580 12.17 -33.16 -39.18
CA GLY A 580 12.81 -31.87 -38.88
C GLY A 580 12.39 -31.21 -37.58
N PHE A 581 11.31 -31.66 -36.92
CA PHE A 581 11.15 -31.40 -35.49
C PHE A 581 12.28 -32.14 -34.76
N GLY A 582 13.30 -31.39 -34.33
CA GLY A 582 14.46 -31.92 -33.63
C GLY A 582 14.14 -32.24 -32.16
N ALA A 583 15.19 -32.37 -31.35
CA ALA A 583 15.06 -32.45 -29.90
C ALA A 583 14.50 -31.14 -29.30
N ASP A 584 14.74 -30.01 -29.98
CA ASP A 584 14.36 -28.69 -29.54
C ASP A 584 13.02 -28.23 -30.16
N PRO A 585 12.13 -27.60 -29.36
CA PRO A 585 10.92 -26.95 -29.88
C PRO A 585 11.24 -25.86 -30.91
N LEU A 586 10.34 -25.71 -31.89
CA LEU A 586 10.37 -24.64 -32.88
C LEU A 586 9.87 -23.33 -32.25
N GLU A 587 10.61 -22.25 -32.43
CA GLU A 587 10.17 -20.90 -32.10
C GLU A 587 9.29 -20.35 -33.22
N VAL A 588 8.06 -19.99 -32.88
CA VAL A 588 7.02 -19.57 -33.82
C VAL A 588 6.59 -18.17 -33.43
N ALA A 589 6.90 -17.19 -34.26
CA ALA A 589 6.37 -15.84 -34.09
C ALA A 589 4.84 -15.89 -34.22
N PHE A 590 4.13 -14.98 -33.59
CA PHE A 590 2.68 -14.93 -33.74
C PHE A 590 2.16 -13.51 -33.72
N THR A 591 1.09 -13.28 -34.47
CA THR A 591 0.29 -12.07 -34.37
C THR A 591 -1.09 -12.44 -33.86
N LEU A 592 -1.72 -11.54 -33.13
CA LEU A 592 -3.12 -11.63 -32.75
C LEU A 592 -3.73 -10.26 -33.00
N ASP A 593 -4.55 -10.14 -34.04
CA ASP A 593 -5.14 -8.87 -34.45
C ASP A 593 -6.67 -8.91 -34.35
N PRO A 594 -7.34 -7.80 -34.00
CA PRO A 594 -8.78 -7.68 -34.10
C PRO A 594 -9.27 -7.93 -35.52
N TRP A 595 -10.24 -8.83 -35.67
CA TRP A 595 -10.99 -8.95 -36.90
C TRP A 595 -12.17 -7.96 -36.88
N LEU A 596 -12.18 -7.01 -37.82
CA LEU A 596 -13.28 -6.06 -37.98
C LEU A 596 -14.12 -6.40 -39.22
N PRO A 597 -15.25 -7.10 -39.06
CA PRO A 597 -16.22 -7.26 -40.14
C PRO A 597 -16.63 -5.90 -40.71
N PRO A 598 -17.02 -5.82 -42.00
CA PRO A 598 -17.98 -4.81 -42.44
C PRO A 598 -19.17 -4.76 -41.47
N SER A 599 -19.31 -3.65 -40.75
CA SER A 599 -20.32 -3.47 -39.71
C SER A 599 -21.51 -2.68 -40.26
N LYS A 600 -22.65 -2.71 -39.56
CA LYS A 600 -23.78 -1.82 -39.88
C LYS A 600 -23.46 -0.34 -39.63
N LEU A 601 -22.41 -0.03 -38.87
CA LEU A 601 -21.97 1.33 -38.52
C LEU A 601 -21.05 1.94 -39.59
N GLU A 602 -20.34 1.12 -40.36
CA GLU A 602 -19.59 1.53 -41.56
C GLU A 602 -20.12 0.78 -42.79
N PRO A 603 -21.39 1.00 -43.17
CA PRO A 603 -22.08 0.17 -44.18
C PRO A 603 -21.48 0.32 -45.58
N ASN A 604 -20.71 1.36 -45.82
CA ASN A 604 -20.16 1.69 -47.13
C ASN A 604 -18.80 1.02 -47.42
N ALA A 605 -18.15 0.42 -46.42
CA ALA A 605 -16.87 -0.27 -46.59
C ALA A 605 -17.09 -1.75 -46.96
N THR A 606 -16.76 -2.11 -48.20
CA THR A 606 -16.77 -3.50 -48.68
C THR A 606 -15.67 -4.34 -48.01
N LEU A 607 -15.83 -5.67 -47.99
CA LEU A 607 -14.79 -6.57 -47.48
C LEU A 607 -13.48 -6.42 -48.28
N ALA A 608 -13.56 -6.20 -49.60
CA ALA A 608 -12.38 -5.95 -50.43
C ALA A 608 -11.60 -4.71 -49.97
N GLN A 609 -12.30 -3.61 -49.66
CA GLN A 609 -11.69 -2.40 -49.12
C GLN A 609 -11.08 -2.64 -47.74
N ARG A 610 -11.74 -3.39 -46.85
CA ARG A 610 -11.18 -3.73 -45.53
C ARG A 610 -9.92 -4.59 -45.60
N LEU A 611 -9.80 -5.40 -46.62
CA LEU A 611 -8.60 -6.21 -46.86
C LEU A 611 -7.54 -5.45 -47.67
N ALA A 612 -7.77 -4.18 -48.02
CA ALA A 612 -6.94 -3.38 -48.92
C ALA A 612 -6.65 -4.10 -50.25
N LEU A 613 -7.66 -4.76 -50.82
CA LEU A 613 -7.57 -5.33 -52.15
C LEU A 613 -7.77 -4.25 -53.22
N PRO A 614 -7.15 -4.40 -54.41
CA PRO A 614 -7.38 -3.48 -55.53
C PRO A 614 -8.86 -3.46 -55.95
N VAL A 615 -9.23 -2.43 -56.72
CA VAL A 615 -10.58 -2.28 -57.29
C VAL A 615 -10.97 -3.56 -58.03
N GLY A 616 -12.15 -4.10 -57.73
CA GLY A 616 -12.62 -5.40 -58.23
C GLY A 616 -12.26 -6.60 -57.35
N GLY A 617 -11.47 -6.41 -56.28
CA GLY A 617 -11.20 -7.42 -55.26
C GLY A 617 -10.30 -8.57 -55.73
N ALA A 618 -9.34 -8.29 -56.61
CA ALA A 618 -8.39 -9.29 -57.12
C ALA A 618 -7.31 -9.64 -56.10
N PHE A 619 -6.92 -10.92 -56.04
CA PHE A 619 -5.84 -11.41 -55.18
C PHE A 619 -5.25 -12.73 -55.69
N LEU A 620 -4.09 -13.10 -55.16
CA LEU A 620 -3.28 -14.23 -55.60
C LEU A 620 -3.26 -15.32 -54.52
N PRO A 621 -3.69 -16.56 -54.82
CA PRO A 621 -3.45 -17.69 -53.93
C PRO A 621 -2.00 -18.21 -54.13
N ARG A 622 -1.32 -18.56 -53.03
CA ARG A 622 0.03 -19.13 -53.07
C ARG A 622 0.16 -20.32 -52.14
N ILE A 623 0.85 -21.37 -52.61
CA ILE A 623 1.34 -22.48 -51.79
C ILE A 623 2.86 -22.30 -51.69
N PRO A 624 3.39 -21.93 -50.50
CA PRO A 624 4.82 -21.67 -50.32
C PRO A 624 5.74 -22.90 -50.33
N ASP A 625 5.19 -24.11 -50.31
CA ASP A 625 5.95 -25.37 -50.37
C ASP A 625 6.56 -25.53 -51.78
N PRO A 626 7.90 -25.42 -51.94
CA PRO A 626 8.55 -25.48 -53.25
C PRO A 626 8.47 -26.88 -53.88
N ASP A 627 8.29 -27.91 -53.05
CA ASP A 627 8.12 -29.31 -53.45
C ASP A 627 6.65 -29.68 -53.67
N PHE A 628 5.74 -28.71 -53.62
CA PHE A 628 4.35 -28.90 -54.00
C PHE A 628 4.22 -29.07 -55.51
N ALA A 629 4.42 -30.30 -55.97
CA ALA A 629 4.09 -30.75 -57.30
C ALA A 629 2.87 -31.69 -57.26
N LEU A 630 1.92 -31.46 -58.17
CA LEU A 630 0.90 -32.46 -58.50
C LEU A 630 1.56 -33.63 -59.24
N ALA A 631 1.09 -34.85 -59.01
CA ALA A 631 1.72 -36.04 -59.59
C ALA A 631 1.63 -36.04 -61.13
N GLY A 632 2.69 -36.48 -61.81
CA GLY A 632 2.71 -36.67 -63.28
C GLY A 632 3.36 -35.57 -64.12
N GLY A 633 4.17 -34.68 -63.52
CA GLY A 633 5.07 -33.78 -64.28
C GLY A 633 4.39 -32.67 -65.09
N ASN A 634 3.09 -32.40 -64.88
CA ASN A 634 2.37 -31.38 -65.61
C ASN A 634 2.43 -30.02 -64.89
N PRO A 635 2.91 -28.93 -65.51
CA PRO A 635 2.95 -27.62 -64.87
C PRO A 635 1.53 -27.08 -64.59
N ARG A 636 1.29 -26.74 -63.30
CA ARG A 636 0.39 -25.67 -62.83
C ARG A 636 -1.08 -25.74 -63.28
N ARG A 637 -1.87 -26.65 -62.69
CA ARG A 637 -3.35 -26.52 -62.61
C ARG A 637 -3.85 -26.00 -61.25
N PHE A 638 -2.97 -25.37 -60.48
CA PHE A 638 -3.40 -24.61 -59.30
C PHE A 638 -3.86 -23.21 -59.76
N PRO A 639 -4.96 -22.67 -59.22
CA PRO A 639 -5.35 -21.31 -59.52
C PRO A 639 -4.23 -20.31 -59.21
N THR A 640 -4.02 -19.34 -60.07
CA THR A 640 -3.01 -18.28 -59.91
C THR A 640 -3.64 -16.92 -59.65
N ALA A 641 -4.95 -16.77 -59.87
CA ALA A 641 -5.66 -15.53 -59.56
C ALA A 641 -7.10 -15.82 -59.11
N PHE A 642 -7.52 -15.06 -58.10
CA PHE A 642 -8.84 -15.07 -57.50
C PHE A 642 -9.47 -13.68 -57.51
N GLN A 643 -10.79 -13.65 -57.44
CA GLN A 643 -11.57 -12.42 -57.31
C GLN A 643 -12.63 -12.57 -56.22
N LEU A 644 -12.77 -11.54 -55.38
CA LEU A 644 -13.79 -11.48 -54.33
C LEU A 644 -15.11 -10.94 -54.91
N GLY A 645 -16.13 -11.80 -55.00
CA GLY A 645 -17.45 -11.41 -55.46
C GLY A 645 -18.28 -10.67 -54.40
N ALA A 646 -19.37 -10.02 -54.82
CA ALA A 646 -20.24 -9.18 -53.96
C ALA A 646 -20.88 -9.91 -52.77
N THR A 647 -20.99 -11.25 -52.82
CA THR A 647 -21.50 -12.08 -51.71
C THR A 647 -20.40 -12.64 -50.81
N ASN A 648 -19.18 -12.11 -50.91
CA ASN A 648 -17.96 -12.59 -50.24
C ASN A 648 -17.57 -14.03 -50.61
N ARG A 649 -18.02 -14.50 -51.78
CA ARG A 649 -17.59 -15.75 -52.40
C ARG A 649 -16.40 -15.49 -53.30
N VAL A 650 -15.42 -16.39 -53.25
CA VAL A 650 -14.22 -16.28 -54.10
C VAL A 650 -14.47 -16.99 -55.43
N VAL A 651 -14.19 -16.30 -56.52
CA VAL A 651 -14.27 -16.80 -57.88
C VAL A 651 -12.86 -16.99 -58.43
N VAL A 652 -12.61 -18.12 -59.08
CA VAL A 652 -11.33 -18.39 -59.74
C VAL A 652 -11.27 -17.65 -61.07
N THR A 653 -10.22 -16.87 -61.31
CA THR A 653 -10.06 -16.06 -62.53
C THR A 653 -8.88 -16.50 -63.40
N ALA A 654 -7.89 -17.24 -62.88
CA ALA A 654 -6.81 -17.85 -63.69
C ALA A 654 -6.12 -19.05 -63.01
N PRO A 655 -5.46 -19.96 -63.76
CA PRO A 655 -5.50 -20.10 -65.22
C PRO A 655 -6.49 -21.20 -65.63
N LEU A 656 -7.31 -20.97 -66.65
CA LEU A 656 -8.27 -21.97 -67.15
C LEU A 656 -7.83 -22.54 -68.50
N ALA A 657 -7.35 -23.78 -68.49
CA ALA A 657 -7.37 -24.66 -69.67
C ALA A 657 -7.94 -26.05 -69.28
N GLY A 658 -9.26 -26.11 -69.14
CA GLY A 658 -10.07 -27.32 -68.82
C GLY A 658 -10.96 -27.14 -67.56
N PRO A 659 -12.14 -27.80 -67.51
CA PRO A 659 -13.33 -27.24 -66.85
C PRO A 659 -13.16 -27.05 -65.34
N PRO A 660 -13.50 -25.86 -64.79
CA PRO A 660 -13.39 -25.58 -63.37
C PRO A 660 -14.52 -26.31 -62.65
N ALA A 661 -14.20 -27.43 -62.01
CA ALA A 661 -15.18 -28.14 -61.20
C ALA A 661 -15.35 -27.40 -59.85
N LYS A 662 -16.14 -26.32 -59.83
CA LYS A 662 -16.74 -25.71 -58.62
C LYS A 662 -15.75 -25.41 -57.47
N SER A 663 -15.11 -24.25 -57.47
CA SER A 663 -14.48 -23.70 -56.26
C SER A 663 -15.56 -23.25 -55.27
N THR A 664 -15.39 -23.56 -53.99
CA THR A 664 -16.37 -23.22 -52.94
C THR A 664 -15.81 -22.32 -51.85
N LEU A 665 -14.62 -21.74 -52.07
CA LEU A 665 -13.97 -20.87 -51.09
C LEU A 665 -14.88 -19.70 -50.71
N LYS A 666 -15.24 -19.68 -49.42
CA LYS A 666 -16.10 -18.67 -48.81
C LYS A 666 -15.34 -17.97 -47.70
N LEU A 667 -15.38 -16.64 -47.71
CA LEU A 667 -14.82 -15.82 -46.64
C LEU A 667 -15.88 -15.58 -45.57
N SER A 668 -15.55 -15.86 -44.31
CA SER A 668 -16.37 -15.49 -43.16
C SER A 668 -16.15 -14.02 -42.84
N VAL A 669 -17.18 -13.22 -43.09
CA VAL A 669 -17.17 -11.81 -42.69
C VAL A 669 -17.21 -11.62 -41.18
N LYS A 670 -17.72 -12.59 -40.41
CA LYS A 670 -17.91 -12.46 -38.95
C LYS A 670 -16.62 -12.65 -38.16
N THR A 671 -15.78 -13.58 -38.59
CA THR A 671 -14.64 -14.07 -37.80
C THR A 671 -13.30 -13.93 -38.49
N GLY A 672 -13.28 -13.51 -39.76
CA GLY A 672 -12.06 -13.49 -40.57
C GLY A 672 -11.64 -14.86 -41.07
N ALA A 673 -12.30 -15.93 -40.61
CA ALA A 673 -12.01 -17.27 -41.09
C ALA A 673 -12.34 -17.40 -42.59
N PHE A 674 -11.60 -18.22 -43.31
CA PHE A 674 -12.03 -18.72 -44.61
C PHE A 674 -12.03 -20.24 -44.60
N ILE A 675 -12.97 -20.82 -45.31
CA ILE A 675 -13.02 -22.26 -45.53
C ILE A 675 -13.54 -22.52 -46.94
N GLY A 676 -13.03 -23.58 -47.56
CA GLY A 676 -13.64 -24.12 -48.74
C GLY A 676 -12.76 -25.16 -49.39
N SER A 677 -13.03 -25.38 -50.66
CA SER A 677 -12.27 -26.31 -51.45
C SER A 677 -12.06 -25.85 -52.87
N LEU A 678 -10.96 -26.33 -53.45
CA LEU A 678 -10.63 -26.22 -54.85
C LEU A 678 -10.59 -27.63 -55.42
N ALA A 679 -11.32 -27.88 -56.51
CA ALA A 679 -11.16 -29.13 -57.25
C ALA A 679 -9.87 -29.04 -58.08
N LEU A 680 -8.97 -29.99 -57.85
CA LEU A 680 -7.75 -30.15 -58.61
C LEU A 680 -7.88 -31.36 -59.54
N SER A 681 -7.07 -31.37 -60.60
CA SER A 681 -7.01 -32.47 -61.56
C SER A 681 -5.56 -32.92 -61.71
N ASP A 682 -5.28 -34.16 -61.30
CA ASP A 682 -3.99 -34.83 -61.46
C ASP A 682 -3.99 -35.68 -62.74
N LEU A 683 -2.82 -35.85 -63.36
CA LEU A 683 -2.66 -36.74 -64.51
C LEU A 683 -1.82 -37.95 -64.09
N VAL A 684 -2.43 -39.11 -63.97
CA VAL A 684 -1.77 -40.35 -63.54
C VAL A 684 -1.89 -41.38 -64.65
N GLY A 685 -0.76 -41.81 -65.22
CA GLY A 685 -0.75 -42.78 -66.32
C GLY A 685 -1.60 -42.37 -67.52
N GLY A 686 -1.63 -41.07 -67.86
CA GLY A 686 -2.43 -40.51 -68.95
C GLY A 686 -3.92 -40.29 -68.66
N ARG A 687 -4.41 -40.64 -67.45
CA ARG A 687 -5.80 -40.42 -67.03
C ARG A 687 -5.91 -39.23 -66.08
N THR A 688 -6.95 -38.42 -66.25
CA THR A 688 -7.25 -37.30 -65.34
C THR A 688 -8.01 -37.80 -64.11
N ILE A 689 -7.45 -37.60 -62.92
CA ILE A 689 -8.06 -37.92 -61.63
C ILE A 689 -8.45 -36.61 -60.93
N LYS A 690 -9.70 -36.50 -60.44
CA LYS A 690 -10.15 -35.31 -59.70
C LYS A 690 -9.89 -35.48 -58.20
N ARG A 691 -9.26 -34.50 -57.57
CA ARG A 691 -9.08 -34.39 -56.12
C ARG A 691 -9.69 -33.09 -55.61
N THR A 692 -9.93 -33.07 -54.30
CA THR A 692 -10.41 -31.87 -53.62
C THR A 692 -9.32 -31.38 -52.68
N LEU A 693 -8.74 -30.22 -52.99
CA LEU A 693 -7.89 -29.48 -52.07
C LEU A 693 -8.79 -28.73 -51.09
N ARG A 694 -8.79 -29.14 -49.82
CA ARG A 694 -9.52 -28.41 -48.77
C ARG A 694 -8.60 -27.35 -48.22
N ILE A 695 -9.12 -26.14 -48.05
CA ILE A 695 -8.39 -24.99 -47.54
C ILE A 695 -9.18 -24.33 -46.42
N GLU A 696 -8.47 -23.92 -45.38
CA GLU A 696 -9.03 -23.25 -44.22
C GLU A 696 -7.98 -22.33 -43.60
N GLY A 697 -8.39 -21.21 -43.02
CA GLY A 697 -7.46 -20.25 -42.46
C GLY A 697 -8.13 -18.99 -41.95
N VAL A 698 -7.35 -17.94 -41.78
CA VAL A 698 -7.84 -16.61 -41.38
C VAL A 698 -7.31 -15.52 -42.29
N LEU A 699 -8.10 -14.48 -42.42
CA LEU A 699 -7.77 -13.23 -43.07
C LEU A 699 -7.18 -12.27 -42.02
N ARG A 700 -6.32 -11.38 -42.48
CA ARG A 700 -5.68 -10.33 -41.69
C ARG A 700 -5.94 -8.99 -42.35
N GLN A 701 -6.45 -8.04 -41.56
CA GLN A 701 -6.56 -6.66 -41.99
C GLN A 701 -5.18 -6.03 -42.01
N PRO A 702 -4.89 -5.13 -42.96
CA PRO A 702 -3.60 -4.47 -42.95
C PRO A 702 -3.45 -3.65 -41.66
N PRO A 703 -2.25 -3.62 -41.06
CA PRO A 703 -2.00 -2.81 -39.87
C PRO A 703 -2.15 -1.31 -40.19
N SER A 704 -1.85 -0.89 -41.42
CA SER A 704 -2.14 0.47 -41.90
C SER A 704 -2.63 0.44 -43.36
N THR A 705 -3.41 1.44 -43.76
CA THR A 705 -3.86 1.56 -45.16
C THR A 705 -2.78 2.03 -46.12
N GLU A 706 -1.68 2.61 -45.61
CA GLU A 706 -0.57 3.13 -46.42
C GLU A 706 0.41 2.03 -46.84
N GLU A 707 0.68 1.07 -45.95
CA GLU A 707 1.55 -0.09 -46.23
C GLU A 707 0.85 -1.41 -45.85
N PRO A 708 -0.07 -1.90 -46.69
CA PRO A 708 -0.91 -3.04 -46.32
C PRO A 708 -0.15 -4.37 -46.25
N GLY A 709 1.06 -4.45 -46.81
CA GLY A 709 1.86 -5.66 -46.94
C GLY A 709 1.33 -6.64 -48.00
N PRO A 710 2.12 -7.66 -48.40
CA PRO A 710 1.72 -8.58 -49.47
C PRO A 710 0.74 -9.65 -49.00
N VAL A 711 0.85 -10.17 -47.77
CA VAL A 711 0.00 -11.27 -47.28
C VAL A 711 -1.18 -10.73 -46.47
N PHE A 712 -2.39 -11.13 -46.82
CA PHE A 712 -3.62 -10.76 -46.09
C PHE A 712 -4.46 -11.96 -45.66
N GLY A 713 -4.04 -13.18 -45.99
CA GLY A 713 -4.65 -14.39 -45.48
C GLY A 713 -3.62 -15.49 -45.40
N ALA A 714 -3.70 -16.27 -44.34
CA ALA A 714 -2.83 -17.41 -44.09
C ALA A 714 -3.65 -18.57 -43.52
N GLY A 715 -3.23 -19.78 -43.84
CA GLY A 715 -3.94 -20.97 -43.41
C GLY A 715 -3.30 -22.25 -43.85
N HIS A 716 -4.12 -23.29 -43.84
CA HIS A 716 -3.76 -24.66 -44.06
C HIS A 716 -4.52 -25.23 -45.25
N PHE A 717 -3.87 -26.15 -45.97
CA PHE A 717 -4.54 -27.01 -46.94
C PHE A 717 -4.35 -28.50 -46.62
N SER A 718 -5.34 -29.30 -47.01
CA SER A 718 -5.24 -30.75 -47.01
C SER A 718 -5.61 -31.33 -48.37
N LEU A 719 -4.74 -32.21 -48.88
CA LEU A 719 -4.91 -32.91 -50.14
C LEU A 719 -4.97 -34.44 -49.89
N PRO A 720 -6.13 -35.08 -50.06
CA PRO A 720 -6.33 -36.52 -49.81
C PRO A 720 -5.59 -37.36 -50.85
N PRO A 721 -5.02 -38.54 -50.56
CA PRO A 721 -4.15 -39.30 -51.48
C PRO A 721 -4.83 -39.72 -52.81
N LEU A 722 -4.05 -39.94 -53.88
CA LEU A 722 -4.54 -40.36 -55.21
C LEU A 722 -5.22 -41.75 -55.22
N VAL A 723 -4.76 -42.65 -54.35
CA VAL A 723 -5.27 -44.02 -54.14
C VAL A 723 -5.14 -44.36 -52.65
N LYS A 724 -5.64 -45.52 -52.18
CA LYS A 724 -5.29 -46.02 -50.83
C LYS A 724 -3.75 -46.19 -50.75
N GLY A 725 -3.06 -45.17 -50.26
CA GLY A 725 -1.60 -45.05 -50.22
C GLY A 725 -1.15 -43.82 -49.43
N ASP A 726 0.16 -43.59 -49.31
CA ASP A 726 0.77 -42.67 -48.32
C ASP A 726 0.98 -41.22 -48.81
N GLU A 727 0.49 -40.88 -50.01
CA GLU A 727 0.61 -39.55 -50.63
C GLU A 727 -0.42 -38.52 -50.09
N PHE A 728 -0.64 -38.52 -48.78
CA PHE A 728 -1.44 -37.48 -48.13
C PHE A 728 -0.57 -36.25 -47.92
N ARG A 729 -0.99 -35.09 -48.44
CA ARG A 729 -0.22 -33.85 -48.29
C ARG A 729 -0.99 -32.82 -47.48
N LEU A 730 -0.29 -32.24 -46.50
CA LEU A 730 -0.71 -31.11 -45.70
C LEU A 730 0.30 -29.97 -45.87
N GLY A 731 -0.16 -28.73 -45.88
CA GLY A 731 0.76 -27.61 -45.99
C GLY A 731 0.11 -26.25 -45.82
N GLU A 732 0.91 -25.22 -46.10
CA GLU A 732 0.52 -23.83 -45.96
C GLU A 732 -0.21 -23.30 -47.21
N TYR A 733 -1.20 -22.44 -46.97
CA TYR A 733 -1.91 -21.71 -48.00
C TYR A 733 -1.93 -20.21 -47.68
N ARG A 734 -1.52 -19.35 -48.63
CA ARG A 734 -1.54 -17.89 -48.50
C ARG A 734 -2.49 -17.24 -49.48
N LEU A 735 -3.05 -16.12 -49.06
CA LEU A 735 -3.73 -15.15 -49.90
C LEU A 735 -2.91 -13.87 -49.91
N GLU A 736 -2.48 -13.47 -51.10
CA GLU A 736 -1.57 -12.37 -51.33
C GLU A 736 -2.23 -11.28 -52.16
N ARG A 737 -1.96 -10.03 -51.81
CA ARG A 737 -2.33 -8.88 -52.62
C ARG A 737 -1.47 -8.88 -53.87
N PRO A 738 -2.02 -8.52 -55.05
CA PRO A 738 -1.20 -8.30 -56.22
C PRO A 738 -0.14 -7.22 -55.92
N PRO A 739 1.07 -7.32 -56.47
CA PRO A 739 2.06 -6.26 -56.33
C PRO A 739 1.46 -4.94 -56.82
N VAL A 740 1.73 -3.85 -56.08
CA VAL A 740 1.34 -2.51 -56.51
C VAL A 740 2.16 -2.20 -57.75
N VAL A 741 1.55 -2.33 -58.93
CA VAL A 741 2.15 -1.80 -60.15
C VAL A 741 2.08 -0.29 -59.99
N GLY A 742 3.23 0.34 -59.71
CA GLY A 742 3.30 1.78 -59.62
C GLY A 742 2.72 2.37 -60.90
N ASN A 743 1.66 3.17 -60.77
CA ASN A 743 1.38 4.16 -61.78
C ASN A 743 2.56 5.13 -61.72
N GLN A 744 3.39 5.13 -62.77
CA GLN A 744 4.08 6.35 -63.14
C GLN A 744 3.06 7.39 -63.59
#